data_AF-M7XHW3-F1
#
_entry.id   AF-M7XHW3-F1
#
_cell.length_a   1.000
_cell.length_b   1.000
_cell.length_c   1.000
_cell.angle_alpha   90.00
_cell.angle_beta   90.00
_cell.angle_gamma   90.00
#
_symmetry.space_group_name_H-M   'P 1'
#
loop_
_entity.id
_entity.type
_entity.pdbx_description
1 polymer ?
#
loop_
_entity_poly.entity_id
_entity_poly.type
_entity_poly.pdbx_seq_one_letter_code
_entity_poly.pdbx_strand_id
1 'polypeptide(L)'
;MLLAILTWLSLLFVDITRIFQFVNGMAPSMSPEISYTLEILFFILVYVFYNDSLQKNENTDFLNMIWRGASTGLLALIVAFGVNMFYKMLGETRLAQDPLLSNFFYHVIFALVSIFLISNALLWRHLILYQKTKKVVQQWQAFEVLLLVSMFFVYINGNVMDYSFLFGLVFLGIFSATLSINLKWIPYLTFKEKWKSILFLSIIIASTSYLLLELLSYSDSDIAFVNLTDSLFLMGLSTFVFLYALSSFLVTLFNLPTSSVFEQKLVEAINFQRLSQSIKPGQDENQVLDILVDSSMSASYADAGWLEMVESGNEKQILHERFIDAQIRTEITELIERTKPFSDFSWSDSDNLSKKYLGKLRHPIYQSAFIVPLVVNQQTIGRLILAKEVKDGFNKEMVNIITTFVGQACISVENYRLLSDAIRTERYKEELKIAQRVQRSLLPRVLHHDETFDICGFSQAADEVGGDYYETKELDKGQYAIIIGDVSGKGTSAAFNMSQMKGIFHSLVQTNPNPTEFIEKANVALGRCLEKNHFITTTYCHLDTNRKEIRYCRAGHCPTLYYNAKSENAEYLSSDGLGLGILRNSQYGRYIHESSIGYGPGDIFLMYTDGIIEAKNKMGVEFGYERLKSVLKDSHRLAAAEIQQYIISQVFDFVGETGIPDDDFTMMVIKFHS
;
A
#
# COMPACT_ATOMS: atom_id res chain seq x y z
N MET A 1 -23.86 33.40 -33.32
CA MET A 1 -25.32 33.22 -33.42
C MET A 1 -26.05 34.40 -34.05
N LEU A 2 -25.93 35.63 -33.52
CA LEU A 2 -26.68 36.79 -34.04
C LEU A 2 -26.44 37.06 -35.54
N LEU A 3 -25.18 36.97 -36.01
CA LEU A 3 -24.83 37.06 -37.43
C LEU A 3 -25.48 35.96 -38.29
N ALA A 4 -25.60 34.73 -37.79
CA ALA A 4 -26.26 33.63 -38.49
C ALA A 4 -27.77 33.90 -38.62
N ILE A 5 -28.41 34.40 -37.56
CA ILE A 5 -29.83 34.78 -37.57
C ILE A 5 -30.08 35.92 -38.57
N LEU A 6 -29.23 36.94 -38.60
CA LEU A 6 -29.33 38.04 -39.57
C LEU A 6 -29.17 37.56 -41.02
N THR A 7 -28.26 36.61 -41.25
CA THR A 7 -28.05 36.02 -42.59
C THR A 7 -29.26 35.18 -43.01
N TRP A 8 -29.83 34.38 -42.09
CA TRP A 8 -31.06 33.64 -42.33
C TRP A 8 -32.26 34.55 -42.61
N LEU A 9 -32.44 35.64 -41.85
CA LEU A 9 -33.47 36.65 -42.12
C LEU A 9 -33.29 37.30 -43.49
N SER A 10 -32.04 37.54 -43.90
CA SER A 10 -31.73 38.09 -45.22
C SER A 10 -32.08 37.10 -46.33
N LEU A 11 -31.77 35.81 -46.15
CA LEU A 11 -32.15 34.73 -47.08
C LEU A 11 -33.67 34.66 -47.23
N LEU A 12 -34.39 34.60 -46.10
CA LEU A 12 -35.85 34.57 -46.07
C LEU A 12 -36.46 35.80 -46.76
N PHE A 13 -35.89 36.98 -46.56
CA PHE A 13 -36.35 38.21 -47.23
C PHE A 13 -36.14 38.14 -48.75
N VAL A 14 -34.97 37.72 -49.21
CA VAL A 14 -34.67 37.57 -50.64
C VAL A 14 -35.65 36.59 -51.28
N ASP A 15 -35.89 35.42 -50.68
CA ASP A 15 -36.78 34.42 -51.26
C ASP A 15 -38.26 34.83 -51.21
N ILE A 16 -38.71 35.51 -50.14
CA ILE A 16 -40.06 36.12 -50.09
C ILE A 16 -40.23 37.15 -51.21
N THR A 17 -39.23 38.01 -51.46
CA THR A 17 -39.33 39.00 -52.55
C THR A 17 -39.37 38.35 -53.92
N ARG A 18 -38.64 37.24 -54.12
CA ARG A 18 -38.66 36.47 -55.37
C ARG A 18 -40.00 35.76 -55.59
N ILE A 19 -40.57 35.15 -54.54
CA ILE A 19 -41.91 34.54 -54.60
C ILE A 19 -42.97 35.60 -54.87
N PHE A 20 -42.91 36.74 -54.19
CA PHE A 20 -43.84 37.84 -54.43
C PHE A 20 -43.79 38.33 -55.88
N GLN A 21 -42.59 38.44 -56.47
CA GLN A 21 -42.44 38.81 -57.88
C GLN A 21 -42.98 37.72 -58.81
N PHE A 22 -42.71 36.45 -58.52
CA PHE A 22 -43.20 35.30 -59.29
C PHE A 22 -44.73 35.22 -59.29
N VAL A 23 -45.36 35.31 -58.12
CA VAL A 23 -46.83 35.28 -57.97
C VAL A 23 -47.50 36.46 -58.68
N ASN A 24 -46.85 37.62 -58.74
CA ASN A 24 -47.36 38.81 -59.41
C ASN A 24 -46.91 38.96 -60.89
N GLY A 25 -46.23 37.96 -61.47
CA GLY A 25 -45.78 37.99 -62.87
C GLY A 25 -44.74 39.06 -63.20
N MET A 26 -43.99 39.54 -62.20
CA MET A 26 -42.92 40.53 -62.37
C MET A 26 -41.60 39.84 -62.77
N ALA A 27 -40.77 40.53 -63.56
CA ALA A 27 -39.42 40.06 -63.84
C ALA A 27 -38.59 39.97 -62.52
N PRO A 28 -37.80 38.91 -62.32
CA PRO A 28 -37.03 38.72 -61.10
C PRO A 28 -36.00 39.85 -60.95
N SER A 29 -36.05 40.59 -59.85
CA SER A 29 -35.11 41.70 -59.58
C SER A 29 -33.81 41.24 -58.94
N MET A 30 -33.76 40.01 -58.44
CA MET A 30 -32.61 39.42 -57.74
C MET A 30 -32.27 38.07 -58.38
N SER A 31 -30.97 37.82 -58.55
CA SER A 31 -30.48 36.59 -59.16
C SER A 31 -30.48 35.43 -58.15
N PRO A 32 -30.68 34.17 -58.58
CA PRO A 32 -30.69 33.00 -57.69
C PRO A 32 -29.40 32.80 -56.87
N GLU A 33 -28.27 33.27 -57.41
CA GLU A 33 -26.94 33.16 -56.80
C GLU A 33 -26.84 33.92 -55.46
N ILE A 34 -27.67 34.94 -55.26
CA ILE A 34 -27.74 35.67 -53.98
C ILE A 34 -28.26 34.75 -52.87
N SER A 35 -29.31 33.97 -53.15
CA SER A 35 -29.87 33.00 -52.19
C SER A 35 -28.81 31.94 -51.84
N TYR A 36 -28.08 31.41 -52.83
CA TYR A 36 -27.01 30.43 -52.62
C TYR A 36 -25.86 30.99 -51.76
N THR A 37 -25.46 32.24 -52.01
CA THR A 37 -24.43 32.91 -51.21
C THR A 37 -24.85 33.05 -49.75
N LEU A 38 -26.09 33.48 -49.51
CA LEU A 38 -26.63 33.66 -48.17
C LEU A 38 -26.82 32.31 -47.44
N GLU A 39 -27.21 31.27 -48.16
CA GLU A 39 -27.30 29.90 -47.65
C GLU A 39 -25.94 29.39 -47.14
N ILE A 40 -24.90 29.49 -47.99
CA ILE A 40 -23.54 29.07 -47.63
C ILE A 40 -23.00 29.89 -46.46
N LEU A 41 -23.22 31.21 -46.47
CA LEU A 41 -22.80 32.10 -45.38
C LEU A 41 -23.50 31.71 -44.07
N PHE A 42 -24.79 31.37 -44.11
CA PHE A 42 -25.53 30.86 -42.96
C PHE A 42 -24.90 29.57 -42.43
N PHE A 43 -24.60 28.59 -43.28
CA PHE A 43 -23.96 27.34 -42.85
C PHE A 43 -22.59 27.57 -42.21
N ILE A 44 -21.75 28.41 -42.81
CA ILE A 44 -20.43 28.74 -42.27
C ILE A 44 -20.57 29.38 -40.88
N LEU A 45 -21.48 30.35 -40.73
CA LEU A 45 -21.68 31.03 -39.45
C LEU A 45 -22.22 30.10 -38.36
N VAL A 46 -23.12 29.16 -38.71
CA VAL A 46 -23.61 28.13 -37.79
C VAL A 46 -22.47 27.17 -37.41
N TYR A 47 -21.70 26.69 -38.39
CA TYR A 47 -20.56 25.81 -38.17
C TYR A 47 -19.52 26.44 -37.24
N VAL A 48 -19.10 27.69 -37.51
CA VAL A 48 -18.12 28.41 -36.68
C VAL A 48 -18.63 28.61 -35.27
N PHE A 49 -19.91 28.99 -35.11
CA PHE A 49 -20.52 29.19 -33.79
C PHE A 49 -20.52 27.91 -32.94
N TYR A 50 -20.96 26.78 -33.51
CA TYR A 50 -20.97 25.52 -32.79
C TYR A 50 -19.57 24.96 -32.55
N ASN A 51 -18.63 25.17 -33.48
CA ASN A 51 -17.25 24.77 -33.31
C ASN A 51 -16.58 25.45 -32.10
N ASP A 52 -16.76 26.77 -31.95
CA ASP A 52 -16.25 27.54 -30.79
C ASP A 52 -16.97 27.17 -29.48
N SER A 53 -18.30 27.04 -29.52
CA SER A 53 -19.12 26.68 -28.36
C SER A 53 -18.75 25.32 -27.75
N LEU A 54 -18.41 24.35 -28.61
CA LEU A 54 -17.99 23.02 -28.18
C LEU A 54 -16.55 22.99 -27.67
N GLN A 55 -15.63 23.76 -28.25
CA GLN A 55 -14.24 23.87 -27.76
C GLN A 55 -14.15 24.48 -26.35
N LYS A 56 -15.06 25.38 -25.99
CA LYS A 56 -15.09 26.00 -24.66
C LYS A 56 -15.62 25.08 -23.54
N ASN A 57 -16.25 23.97 -23.89
CA ASN A 57 -16.91 23.05 -22.95
C ASN A 57 -16.27 21.64 -22.98
N GLU A 58 -14.97 21.55 -22.70
CA GLU A 58 -14.17 20.30 -22.69
C GLU A 58 -14.49 19.31 -21.55
N ASN A 59 -15.68 19.36 -20.95
CA ASN A 59 -16.08 18.29 -20.03
C ASN A 59 -16.46 17.04 -20.81
N THR A 60 -15.63 16.00 -20.69
CA THR A 60 -15.65 14.71 -21.40
C THR A 60 -16.78 13.77 -20.95
N ASP A 61 -17.98 14.29 -20.74
CA ASP A 61 -19.15 13.45 -20.46
C ASP A 61 -19.85 13.09 -21.78
N PHE A 62 -19.57 11.88 -22.27
CA PHE A 62 -20.13 11.36 -23.52
C PHE A 62 -21.66 11.40 -23.55
N LEU A 63 -22.30 11.09 -22.42
CA LEU A 63 -23.76 11.02 -22.36
C LEU A 63 -24.37 12.42 -22.55
N ASN A 64 -23.77 13.43 -21.91
CA ASN A 64 -24.19 14.81 -22.06
C ASN A 64 -24.02 15.32 -23.51
N MET A 65 -22.96 14.89 -24.21
CA MET A 65 -22.78 15.24 -25.62
C MET A 65 -23.88 14.65 -26.52
N ILE A 66 -24.25 13.39 -26.31
CA ILE A 66 -25.32 12.73 -27.06
C ILE A 66 -26.68 13.37 -26.72
N TRP A 67 -26.92 13.71 -25.44
CA TRP A 67 -28.13 14.42 -25.02
C TRP A 67 -28.28 15.78 -25.72
N ARG A 68 -27.20 16.57 -25.83
CA ARG A 68 -27.21 17.84 -26.57
C ARG A 68 -27.59 17.64 -28.05
N GLY A 69 -27.09 16.56 -28.66
CA GLY A 69 -27.48 16.17 -30.02
C GLY A 69 -28.96 15.80 -30.13
N ALA A 70 -29.46 15.00 -29.19
CA ALA A 70 -30.86 14.58 -29.15
C ALA A 70 -31.84 15.72 -28.86
N SER A 71 -31.49 16.65 -27.97
CA SER A 71 -32.36 17.77 -27.61
C SER A 71 -32.53 18.78 -28.75
N THR A 72 -31.46 19.04 -29.51
CA THR A 72 -31.55 19.88 -30.72
C THR A 72 -32.41 19.22 -31.80
N GLY A 73 -32.32 17.90 -31.98
CA GLY A 73 -33.17 17.14 -32.91
C GLY A 73 -34.64 17.12 -32.48
N LEU A 74 -34.89 16.88 -31.19
CA LEU A 74 -36.23 16.89 -30.61
C LEU A 74 -36.91 18.26 -30.79
N LEU A 75 -36.18 19.35 -30.57
CA LEU A 75 -36.69 20.71 -30.78
C LEU A 75 -37.07 20.94 -32.25
N ALA A 76 -36.20 20.56 -33.18
CA ALA A 76 -36.49 20.68 -34.61
C ALA A 76 -37.71 19.85 -35.03
N LEU A 77 -37.83 18.63 -34.50
CA LEU A 77 -38.95 17.73 -34.75
C LEU A 77 -40.27 18.27 -34.19
N ILE A 78 -40.28 18.82 -32.96
CA ILE A 78 -41.48 19.42 -32.35
C ILE A 78 -41.97 20.60 -33.20
N VAL A 79 -41.06 21.46 -33.66
CA VAL A 79 -41.44 22.61 -34.50
C VAL A 79 -41.98 22.14 -35.85
N ALA A 80 -41.30 21.22 -36.53
CA ALA A 80 -41.75 20.68 -37.81
C ALA A 80 -43.15 20.02 -37.70
N PHE A 81 -43.36 19.22 -36.66
CA PHE A 81 -44.67 18.61 -36.39
C PHE A 81 -45.75 19.66 -36.10
N GLY A 82 -45.41 20.70 -35.34
CA GLY A 82 -46.31 21.82 -35.05
C GLY A 82 -46.74 22.58 -36.30
N VAL A 83 -45.80 22.83 -37.22
CA VAL A 83 -46.09 23.42 -38.53
C VAL A 83 -47.05 22.55 -39.33
N ASN A 84 -46.81 21.23 -39.38
CA ASN A 84 -47.69 20.33 -40.11
C ASN A 84 -49.09 20.23 -39.53
N MET A 85 -49.21 20.23 -38.20
CA MET A 85 -50.50 20.27 -37.53
C MET A 85 -51.23 21.59 -37.80
N PHE A 86 -50.50 22.70 -37.84
CA PHE A 86 -51.05 24.00 -38.20
C PHE A 86 -51.62 24.02 -39.62
N TYR A 87 -50.89 23.49 -40.61
CA TYR A 87 -51.39 23.36 -41.98
C TYR A 87 -52.59 22.41 -42.09
N LYS A 88 -52.58 21.27 -41.39
CA LYS A 88 -53.73 20.35 -41.35
C LYS A 88 -54.98 21.01 -40.74
N MET A 89 -54.79 21.85 -39.72
CA MET A 89 -55.90 22.58 -39.08
C MET A 89 -56.48 23.66 -40.00
N LEU A 90 -55.65 24.28 -40.83
CA LEU A 90 -56.09 25.29 -41.80
C LEU A 90 -56.87 24.70 -42.99
N GLY A 91 -56.77 23.39 -43.27
CA GLY A 91 -57.52 22.73 -44.34
C GLY A 91 -57.31 23.37 -45.71
N GLU A 92 -58.38 23.55 -46.49
CA GLU A 92 -58.34 24.20 -47.83
C GLU A 92 -58.55 25.73 -47.77
N THR A 93 -58.24 26.38 -46.65
CA THR A 93 -58.37 27.84 -46.56
C THR A 93 -57.37 28.56 -47.46
N ARG A 94 -57.71 29.80 -47.88
CA ARG A 94 -56.80 30.65 -48.68
C ARG A 94 -55.45 30.92 -48.01
N LEU A 95 -55.39 30.87 -46.68
CA LEU A 95 -54.16 30.99 -45.89
C LEU A 95 -53.27 29.74 -46.00
N ALA A 96 -53.85 28.53 -46.10
CA ALA A 96 -53.08 27.31 -46.27
C ALA A 96 -52.38 27.24 -47.64
N GLN A 97 -53.01 27.84 -48.67
CA GLN A 97 -52.52 27.87 -50.04
C GLN A 97 -51.63 29.09 -50.34
N ASP A 98 -51.36 29.96 -49.36
CA ASP A 98 -50.52 31.14 -49.56
C ASP A 98 -49.03 30.73 -49.73
N PRO A 99 -48.42 30.98 -50.91
CA PRO A 99 -47.00 30.68 -51.17
C PRO A 99 -46.05 31.34 -50.17
N LEU A 100 -46.39 32.52 -49.66
CA LEU A 100 -45.52 33.28 -48.76
C LEU A 100 -45.46 32.64 -47.37
N LEU A 101 -46.60 32.18 -46.85
CA LEU A 101 -46.68 31.51 -45.56
C LEU A 101 -45.98 30.15 -45.60
N SER A 102 -46.16 29.39 -46.70
CA SER A 102 -45.46 28.13 -46.94
C SER A 102 -43.95 28.31 -46.95
N ASN A 103 -43.45 29.31 -47.67
CA ASN A 103 -42.02 29.60 -47.72
C ASN A 103 -41.45 30.05 -46.36
N PHE A 104 -42.19 30.85 -45.60
CA PHE A 104 -41.76 31.27 -44.26
C PHE A 104 -41.52 30.06 -43.35
N PHE A 105 -42.50 29.14 -43.24
CA PHE A 105 -42.36 27.96 -42.40
C PHE A 105 -41.29 26.99 -42.92
N TYR A 106 -41.15 26.89 -44.24
CA TYR A 106 -40.07 26.16 -44.87
C TYR A 106 -38.70 26.68 -44.42
N HIS A 107 -38.45 27.99 -44.45
CA HIS A 107 -37.19 28.58 -43.98
C HIS A 107 -36.96 28.42 -42.47
N VAL A 108 -38.02 28.39 -41.66
CA VAL A 108 -37.91 28.09 -40.22
C VAL A 108 -37.44 26.64 -40.02
N ILE A 109 -38.06 25.68 -40.71
CA ILE A 109 -37.65 24.26 -40.68
C ILE A 109 -36.23 24.10 -41.23
N PHE A 110 -35.90 24.76 -42.35
CA PHE A 110 -34.56 24.82 -42.95
C PHE A 110 -33.49 25.19 -41.91
N ALA A 111 -33.71 26.28 -41.18
CA ALA A 111 -32.73 26.77 -40.21
C ALA A 111 -32.55 25.77 -39.06
N LEU A 112 -33.65 25.21 -38.56
CA LEU A 112 -33.62 24.23 -37.47
C LEU A 112 -32.94 22.93 -37.88
N VAL A 113 -33.23 22.41 -39.08
CA VAL A 113 -32.57 21.21 -39.61
C VAL A 113 -31.07 21.46 -39.79
N SER A 114 -30.70 22.59 -40.38
CA SER A 114 -29.29 22.95 -40.59
C SER A 114 -28.53 23.06 -39.27
N ILE A 115 -29.12 23.73 -38.27
CA ILE A 115 -28.56 23.83 -36.91
C ILE A 115 -28.41 22.44 -36.28
N PHE A 116 -29.45 21.60 -36.35
CA PHE A 116 -29.44 20.25 -35.81
C PHE A 116 -28.33 19.38 -36.44
N LEU A 117 -28.24 19.37 -37.77
CA LEU A 117 -27.28 18.53 -38.50
C LEU A 117 -25.83 18.99 -38.27
N ILE A 118 -25.56 20.29 -38.38
CA ILE A 118 -24.21 20.86 -38.17
C ILE A 118 -23.77 20.64 -36.72
N SER A 119 -24.66 20.89 -35.76
CA SER A 119 -24.39 20.66 -34.33
C SER A 119 -24.05 19.19 -34.05
N ASN A 120 -24.84 18.24 -34.56
CA ASN A 120 -24.60 16.82 -34.35
C ASN A 120 -23.31 16.32 -35.02
N ALA A 121 -23.01 16.77 -36.24
CA ALA A 121 -21.77 16.39 -36.91
C ALA A 121 -20.52 16.85 -36.13
N LEU A 122 -20.54 18.07 -35.58
CA LEU A 122 -19.46 18.59 -34.73
C LEU A 122 -19.38 17.89 -33.37
N LEU A 123 -20.51 17.49 -32.79
CA LEU A 123 -20.54 16.67 -31.57
C LEU A 123 -19.87 15.31 -31.83
N TRP A 124 -20.14 14.67 -32.96
CA TRP A 124 -19.54 13.37 -33.25
C TRP A 124 -18.10 13.43 -33.66
N ARG A 125 -17.63 14.55 -34.22
CA ARG A 125 -16.19 14.78 -34.35
C ARG A 125 -15.46 14.48 -33.05
N HIS A 126 -15.98 14.99 -31.93
CA HIS A 126 -15.36 14.77 -30.62
C HIS A 126 -15.44 13.30 -30.18
N LEU A 127 -16.55 12.61 -30.46
CA LEU A 127 -16.72 11.18 -30.15
C LEU A 127 -15.83 10.28 -31.01
N ILE A 128 -15.77 10.52 -32.33
CA ILE A 128 -14.94 9.78 -33.29
C ILE A 128 -13.45 9.97 -32.99
N LEU A 129 -13.07 11.19 -32.61
CA LEU A 129 -11.69 11.53 -32.27
C LEU A 129 -11.32 11.18 -30.82
N TYR A 130 -12.22 10.53 -30.06
CA TYR A 130 -11.86 9.94 -28.78
C TYR A 130 -10.83 8.82 -28.98
N GLN A 131 -9.68 8.93 -28.29
CA GLN A 131 -8.51 8.06 -28.53
C GLN A 131 -8.12 7.95 -30.01
N LYS A 132 -8.10 9.12 -30.69
CA LYS A 132 -7.78 9.25 -32.12
C LYS A 132 -6.44 8.62 -32.50
N THR A 133 -6.44 7.92 -33.64
CA THR A 133 -5.21 7.48 -34.31
C THR A 133 -4.90 8.42 -35.48
N LYS A 134 -3.65 8.45 -35.96
CA LYS A 134 -3.24 9.29 -37.10
C LYS A 134 -4.14 9.08 -38.33
N LYS A 135 -4.53 7.84 -38.62
CA LYS A 135 -5.41 7.48 -39.74
C LYS A 135 -6.81 8.09 -39.60
N VAL A 136 -7.42 7.99 -38.42
CA VAL A 136 -8.77 8.52 -38.16
C VAL A 136 -8.77 10.05 -38.28
N VAL A 137 -7.74 10.73 -37.77
CA VAL A 137 -7.62 12.19 -37.91
C VAL A 137 -7.55 12.60 -39.38
N GLN A 138 -6.75 11.90 -40.18
CA GLN A 138 -6.64 12.17 -41.62
C GLN A 138 -7.97 11.91 -42.36
N GLN A 139 -8.67 10.83 -42.03
CA GLN A 139 -9.99 10.53 -42.59
C GLN A 139 -11.03 11.60 -42.23
N TRP A 140 -11.04 12.04 -40.98
CA TRP A 140 -11.91 13.13 -40.54
C TRP A 140 -11.60 14.43 -41.29
N GLN A 141 -10.32 14.83 -41.35
CA GLN A 141 -9.91 16.03 -42.07
C GLN A 141 -10.29 15.98 -43.56
N ALA A 142 -10.10 14.83 -44.21
CA ALA A 142 -10.51 14.65 -45.59
C ALA A 142 -12.04 14.77 -45.77
N PHE A 143 -12.81 14.14 -44.87
CA PHE A 143 -14.27 14.24 -44.86
C PHE A 143 -14.75 15.68 -44.60
N GLU A 144 -14.14 16.37 -43.64
CA GLU A 144 -14.48 17.76 -43.29
C GLU A 144 -14.21 18.72 -44.45
N VAL A 145 -13.06 18.57 -45.13
CA VAL A 145 -12.75 19.36 -46.34
C VAL A 145 -13.77 19.04 -47.46
N LEU A 146 -14.06 17.77 -47.69
CA LEU A 146 -15.03 17.33 -48.71
C LEU A 146 -16.43 17.91 -48.44
N LEU A 147 -16.83 17.92 -47.18
CA LEU A 147 -18.10 18.44 -46.70
C LEU A 147 -18.16 19.97 -46.78
N LEU A 148 -17.07 20.70 -46.50
CA LEU A 148 -17.03 22.15 -46.73
C LEU A 148 -17.06 22.50 -48.22
N VAL A 149 -16.39 21.72 -49.07
CA VAL A 149 -16.43 21.90 -50.54
C VAL A 149 -17.84 21.65 -51.09
N SER A 150 -18.59 20.69 -50.54
CA SER A 150 -19.93 20.39 -51.00
C SER A 150 -20.95 21.52 -50.77
N MET A 151 -20.66 22.47 -49.86
CA MET A 151 -21.47 23.71 -49.72
C MET A 151 -21.50 24.52 -51.03
N PHE A 152 -20.39 24.55 -51.77
CA PHE A 152 -20.26 25.34 -53.00
C PHE A 152 -20.75 24.60 -54.25
N PHE A 153 -21.12 23.31 -54.12
CA PHE A 153 -21.54 22.48 -55.24
C PHE A 153 -22.78 23.01 -55.97
N VAL A 154 -23.63 23.74 -55.24
CA VAL A 154 -24.80 24.46 -55.75
C VAL A 154 -24.47 25.35 -56.96
N TYR A 155 -23.30 26.01 -56.99
CA TYR A 155 -22.88 26.85 -58.12
C TYR A 155 -22.50 26.08 -59.38
N ILE A 156 -22.13 24.81 -59.24
CA ILE A 156 -21.70 23.96 -60.34
C ILE A 156 -22.92 23.28 -60.98
N ASN A 157 -23.86 22.82 -60.13
CA ASN A 157 -24.96 21.98 -60.56
C ASN A 157 -26.30 22.73 -60.75
N GLY A 158 -26.37 23.99 -60.31
CA GLY A 158 -27.56 24.82 -60.48
C GLY A 158 -28.80 24.28 -59.77
N ASN A 159 -28.63 23.55 -58.65
CA ASN A 159 -29.71 22.92 -57.87
C ASN A 159 -30.59 21.95 -58.67
N VAL A 160 -29.95 21.03 -59.40
CA VAL A 160 -30.66 19.93 -60.07
C VAL A 160 -30.19 18.59 -59.49
N MET A 161 -31.12 17.68 -59.23
CA MET A 161 -30.84 16.29 -58.84
C MET A 161 -30.31 15.48 -60.03
N ASP A 162 -29.09 15.77 -60.45
CA ASP A 162 -28.41 15.11 -61.58
C ASP A 162 -27.47 13.97 -61.13
N TYR A 163 -26.82 13.31 -62.10
CA TYR A 163 -25.84 12.27 -61.80
C TYR A 163 -24.62 12.78 -61.01
N SER A 164 -24.25 14.05 -61.17
CA SER A 164 -23.14 14.67 -60.45
C SER A 164 -23.47 14.81 -58.96
N PHE A 165 -24.70 15.21 -58.63
CA PHE A 165 -25.22 15.26 -57.27
C PHE A 165 -25.21 13.89 -56.60
N LEU A 166 -25.77 12.88 -57.27
CA LEU A 166 -25.80 11.51 -56.76
C LEU A 166 -24.40 10.94 -56.54
N PHE A 167 -23.47 11.21 -57.46
CA PHE A 167 -22.06 10.82 -57.32
C PHE A 167 -21.42 11.47 -56.08
N GLY A 168 -21.61 12.77 -55.90
CA GLY A 168 -21.14 13.49 -54.71
C GLY A 168 -21.70 12.92 -53.41
N LEU A 169 -22.99 12.56 -53.40
CA LEU A 169 -23.67 12.00 -52.23
C LEU A 169 -23.13 10.61 -51.89
N VAL A 170 -22.97 9.72 -52.89
CA VAL A 170 -22.37 8.39 -52.69
C VAL A 170 -20.94 8.53 -52.14
N PHE A 171 -20.15 9.47 -52.67
CA PHE A 171 -18.79 9.70 -52.22
C PHE A 171 -18.73 10.18 -50.76
N LEU A 172 -19.56 11.14 -50.37
CA LEU A 172 -19.74 11.57 -48.97
C LEU A 172 -20.26 10.43 -48.07
N GLY A 173 -21.16 9.60 -48.60
CA GLY A 173 -21.71 8.44 -47.92
C GLY A 173 -20.67 7.37 -47.58
N ILE A 174 -19.70 7.11 -48.47
CA ILE A 174 -18.59 6.18 -48.21
C ILE A 174 -17.73 6.69 -47.05
N PHE A 175 -17.33 7.97 -47.07
CA PHE A 175 -16.58 8.55 -45.95
C PHE A 175 -17.38 8.50 -44.65
N SER A 176 -18.67 8.82 -44.71
CA SER A 176 -19.59 8.75 -43.58
C SER A 176 -19.65 7.35 -42.97
N ALA A 177 -19.80 6.31 -43.80
CA ALA A 177 -19.80 4.92 -43.35
C ALA A 177 -18.47 4.51 -42.71
N THR A 178 -17.34 4.89 -43.29
CA THR A 178 -16.01 4.55 -42.72
C THR A 178 -15.78 5.20 -41.36
N LEU A 179 -16.15 6.47 -41.18
CA LEU A 179 -16.02 7.17 -39.91
C LEU A 179 -16.99 6.62 -38.84
N SER A 180 -18.14 6.11 -39.26
CA SER A 180 -19.17 5.52 -38.38
C SER A 180 -18.76 4.21 -37.70
N ILE A 181 -17.69 3.57 -38.15
CA ILE A 181 -17.14 2.36 -37.52
C ILE A 181 -16.35 2.70 -36.24
N ASN A 182 -15.80 3.91 -36.14
CA ASN A 182 -14.94 4.26 -35.02
C ASN A 182 -15.74 4.71 -33.79
N LEU A 183 -16.07 3.75 -32.93
CA LEU A 183 -16.95 3.92 -31.77
C LEU A 183 -16.25 3.58 -30.44
N LYS A 184 -14.97 3.97 -30.31
CA LYS A 184 -14.12 3.66 -29.14
C LYS A 184 -14.62 4.20 -27.79
N TRP A 185 -15.56 5.14 -27.80
CA TRP A 185 -16.13 5.72 -26.58
C TRP A 185 -17.20 4.79 -25.95
N ILE A 186 -17.85 3.91 -26.72
CA ILE A 186 -18.96 3.05 -26.24
C ILE A 186 -18.54 2.09 -25.10
N PRO A 187 -17.36 1.44 -25.13
CA PRO A 187 -16.92 0.57 -24.03
C PRO A 187 -16.76 1.28 -22.69
N TYR A 188 -16.57 2.60 -22.69
CA TYR A 188 -16.37 3.40 -21.47
C TYR A 188 -17.68 3.88 -20.83
N LEU A 189 -18.82 3.63 -21.48
CA LEU A 189 -20.12 3.89 -20.87
C LEU A 189 -20.46 2.80 -19.85
N THR A 190 -20.96 3.24 -18.69
CA THR A 190 -21.55 2.33 -17.70
C THR A 190 -22.84 1.69 -18.24
N PHE A 191 -23.26 0.59 -17.64
CA PHE A 191 -24.51 -0.09 -18.00
C PHE A 191 -25.72 0.88 -18.01
N LYS A 192 -25.82 1.75 -17.00
CA LYS A 192 -26.90 2.76 -16.91
C LYS A 192 -26.79 3.83 -17.99
N GLU A 193 -25.58 4.26 -18.33
CA GLU A 193 -25.35 5.26 -19.38
C GLU A 193 -25.63 4.71 -20.78
N LYS A 194 -25.35 3.42 -21.03
CA LYS A 194 -25.70 2.76 -22.30
C LYS A 194 -27.19 2.79 -22.56
N TRP A 195 -28.04 2.52 -21.56
CA TRP A 195 -29.50 2.64 -21.70
C TRP A 195 -29.96 4.05 -22.08
N LYS A 196 -29.44 5.06 -21.39
CA LYS A 196 -29.75 6.47 -21.70
C LYS A 196 -29.24 6.84 -23.10
N SER A 197 -28.06 6.35 -23.49
CA SER A 197 -27.48 6.60 -24.81
C SER A 197 -28.32 5.96 -25.92
N ILE A 198 -28.83 4.75 -25.73
CA ILE A 198 -29.75 4.09 -26.67
C ILE A 198 -31.00 4.96 -26.89
N LEU A 199 -31.60 5.49 -25.82
CA LEU A 199 -32.76 6.39 -25.91
C LEU A 199 -32.43 7.65 -26.72
N PHE A 200 -31.32 8.34 -26.39
CA PHE A 200 -30.93 9.57 -27.07
C PHE A 200 -30.56 9.34 -28.55
N LEU A 201 -29.86 8.26 -28.87
CA LEU A 201 -29.56 7.87 -30.25
C LEU A 201 -30.83 7.54 -31.03
N SER A 202 -31.81 6.89 -30.41
CA SER A 202 -33.12 6.64 -31.02
C SER A 202 -33.85 7.94 -31.39
N ILE A 203 -33.79 8.95 -30.51
CA ILE A 203 -34.35 10.28 -30.77
C ILE A 203 -33.64 10.94 -31.95
N ILE A 204 -32.30 10.87 -32.02
CA ILE A 204 -31.54 11.44 -33.14
C ILE A 204 -31.87 10.75 -34.45
N ILE A 205 -31.94 9.41 -34.47
CA ILE A 205 -32.32 8.63 -35.66
C ILE A 205 -33.73 9.01 -36.12
N ALA A 206 -34.71 9.02 -35.20
CA ALA A 206 -36.09 9.39 -35.52
C ALA A 206 -36.19 10.83 -36.01
N SER A 207 -35.48 11.78 -35.37
CA SER A 207 -35.47 13.18 -35.77
C SER A 207 -34.86 13.35 -37.16
N THR A 208 -33.71 12.73 -37.43
CA THR A 208 -33.04 12.81 -38.73
C THR A 208 -33.88 12.20 -39.84
N SER A 209 -34.47 11.02 -39.61
CA SER A 209 -35.33 10.35 -40.59
C SER A 209 -36.62 11.13 -40.86
N TYR A 210 -37.31 11.60 -39.80
CA TYR A 210 -38.54 12.38 -39.95
C TYR A 210 -38.28 13.69 -40.68
N LEU A 211 -37.26 14.44 -40.25
CA LEU A 211 -36.89 15.70 -40.90
C LEU A 211 -36.47 15.47 -42.35
N LEU A 212 -35.75 14.39 -42.67
CA LEU A 212 -35.41 14.06 -44.06
C LEU A 212 -36.65 13.74 -44.91
N LEU A 213 -37.61 12.97 -44.39
CA LEU A 213 -38.86 12.67 -45.09
C LEU A 213 -39.71 13.93 -45.30
N GLU A 214 -39.77 14.78 -44.28
CA GLU A 214 -40.42 16.08 -44.34
C GLU A 214 -39.82 16.94 -45.46
N LEU A 215 -38.49 17.01 -45.52
CA LEU A 215 -37.77 17.76 -46.56
C LEU A 215 -38.07 17.24 -47.97
N LEU A 216 -38.09 15.91 -48.15
CA LEU A 216 -38.44 15.31 -49.45
C LEU A 216 -39.87 15.68 -49.87
N SER A 217 -40.82 15.79 -48.93
CA SER A 217 -42.19 16.17 -49.24
C SER A 217 -42.37 17.62 -49.71
N TYR A 218 -41.52 18.55 -49.26
CA TYR A 218 -41.52 19.93 -49.74
C TYR A 218 -40.91 20.06 -51.15
N SER A 219 -39.99 19.16 -51.52
CA SER A 219 -39.33 19.17 -52.83
C SER A 219 -40.30 18.93 -54.00
N ASP A 220 -41.45 18.31 -53.76
CA ASP A 220 -42.48 18.06 -54.76
C ASP A 220 -43.41 19.29 -54.98
N SER A 221 -43.22 20.38 -54.22
CA SER A 221 -43.99 21.62 -54.37
C SER A 221 -43.21 22.66 -55.20
N ASP A 222 -43.71 23.01 -56.39
CA ASP A 222 -43.09 23.89 -57.41
C ASP A 222 -42.82 25.37 -56.98
N ILE A 223 -42.87 25.68 -55.68
CA ILE A 223 -42.93 27.06 -55.15
C ILE A 223 -41.68 27.45 -54.34
N ALA A 224 -40.83 26.49 -53.94
CA ALA A 224 -39.61 26.76 -53.17
C ALA A 224 -38.41 27.12 -54.07
N PHE A 225 -37.94 28.38 -54.01
CA PHE A 225 -36.77 28.84 -54.79
C PHE A 225 -35.42 28.43 -54.19
N VAL A 226 -35.39 28.05 -52.91
CA VAL A 226 -34.26 27.40 -52.25
C VAL A 226 -34.77 26.07 -51.76
N ASN A 227 -34.18 24.98 -52.24
CA ASN A 227 -34.58 23.65 -51.83
C ASN A 227 -33.43 22.96 -51.06
N LEU A 228 -33.70 22.60 -49.81
CA LEU A 228 -32.85 21.81 -48.92
C LEU A 228 -32.35 20.52 -49.55
N THR A 229 -33.19 19.87 -50.36
CA THR A 229 -32.82 18.59 -50.98
C THR A 229 -31.73 18.77 -52.02
N ASP A 230 -31.66 19.94 -52.68
CA ASP A 230 -30.64 20.25 -53.69
C ASP A 230 -29.28 20.63 -53.08
N SER A 231 -29.23 20.83 -51.76
CA SER A 231 -27.99 21.12 -51.04
C SER A 231 -27.22 19.83 -50.74
N LEU A 232 -26.19 19.55 -51.55
CA LEU A 232 -25.32 18.36 -51.39
C LEU A 232 -24.69 18.31 -49.98
N PHE A 233 -24.39 19.47 -49.42
CA PHE A 233 -23.91 19.63 -48.05
C PHE A 233 -24.90 19.08 -47.01
N LEU A 234 -26.16 19.51 -47.05
CA LEU A 234 -27.17 19.10 -46.08
C LEU A 234 -27.56 17.64 -46.24
N MET A 235 -27.67 17.13 -47.47
CA MET A 235 -27.92 15.71 -47.72
C MET A 235 -26.75 14.82 -47.26
N GLY A 236 -25.52 15.26 -47.52
CA GLY A 236 -24.31 14.61 -47.03
C GLY A 236 -24.23 14.62 -45.50
N LEU A 237 -24.53 15.74 -44.86
CA LEU A 237 -24.62 15.86 -43.41
C LEU A 237 -25.74 14.98 -42.84
N SER A 238 -26.92 14.96 -43.44
CA SER A 238 -28.04 14.12 -42.99
C SER A 238 -27.68 12.63 -43.07
N THR A 239 -27.02 12.22 -44.16
CA THR A 239 -26.51 10.86 -44.34
C THR A 239 -25.45 10.51 -43.29
N PHE A 240 -24.48 11.39 -43.08
CA PHE A 240 -23.50 11.23 -42.01
C PHE A 240 -24.18 11.12 -40.65
N VAL A 241 -25.13 12.04 -40.40
CA VAL A 241 -25.93 12.12 -39.19
C VAL A 241 -26.58 10.75 -38.91
N PHE A 242 -27.42 10.34 -39.83
CA PHE A 242 -28.11 9.07 -39.71
C PHE A 242 -27.16 7.87 -39.53
N LEU A 243 -26.12 7.74 -40.35
CA LEU A 243 -25.23 6.56 -40.34
C LEU A 243 -24.44 6.40 -39.04
N TYR A 244 -23.90 7.49 -38.50
CA TYR A 244 -23.13 7.41 -37.26
C TYR A 244 -24.05 7.17 -36.05
N ALA A 245 -25.23 7.81 -36.02
CA ALA A 245 -26.21 7.57 -34.96
C ALA A 245 -26.70 6.11 -34.98
N LEU A 246 -26.98 5.56 -36.15
CA LEU A 246 -27.38 4.16 -36.34
C LEU A 246 -26.27 3.18 -35.92
N SER A 247 -25.03 3.42 -36.36
CA SER A 247 -23.89 2.59 -36.00
C SER A 247 -23.62 2.62 -34.49
N SER A 248 -23.69 3.82 -33.90
CA SER A 248 -23.58 4.00 -32.44
C SER A 248 -24.68 3.27 -31.68
N PHE A 249 -25.92 3.32 -32.18
CA PHE A 249 -27.06 2.64 -31.58
C PHE A 249 -26.86 1.12 -31.59
N LEU A 250 -26.55 0.55 -32.76
CA LEU A 250 -26.35 -0.89 -32.93
C LEU A 250 -25.21 -1.40 -32.05
N VAL A 251 -24.06 -0.74 -32.07
CA VAL A 251 -22.90 -1.17 -31.26
C VAL A 251 -23.17 -1.02 -29.76
N THR A 252 -23.89 0.02 -29.33
CA THR A 252 -24.29 0.17 -27.92
C THR A 252 -25.26 -0.94 -27.50
N LEU A 253 -26.23 -1.26 -28.35
CA LEU A 253 -27.22 -2.32 -28.11
C LEU A 253 -26.55 -3.70 -27.98
N PHE A 254 -25.63 -4.04 -28.89
CA PHE A 254 -24.92 -5.33 -28.85
C PHE A 254 -23.90 -5.43 -27.70
N ASN A 255 -23.37 -4.30 -27.21
CA ASN A 255 -22.49 -4.25 -26.03
C ASN A 255 -23.23 -4.09 -24.70
N LEU A 256 -24.57 -4.10 -24.69
CA LEU A 256 -25.35 -4.01 -23.45
C LEU A 256 -25.14 -5.25 -22.54
N PRO A 257 -25.18 -6.50 -23.06
CA PRO A 257 -25.04 -7.68 -22.22
C PRO A 257 -23.65 -7.84 -21.60
N THR A 258 -22.61 -7.31 -22.24
CA THR A 258 -21.21 -7.48 -21.80
C THR A 258 -20.79 -6.45 -20.75
N SER A 259 -21.49 -5.32 -20.65
CA SER A 259 -21.13 -4.22 -19.75
C SER A 259 -21.23 -4.58 -18.27
N SER A 260 -22.30 -5.27 -17.88
CA SER A 260 -22.52 -5.65 -16.48
C SER A 260 -21.43 -6.60 -15.98
N VAL A 261 -21.03 -7.56 -16.82
CA VAL A 261 -19.96 -8.52 -16.50
C VAL A 261 -18.60 -7.80 -16.39
N PHE A 262 -18.30 -6.86 -17.27
CA PHE A 262 -17.07 -6.09 -17.21
C PHE A 262 -16.97 -5.22 -15.94
N GLU A 263 -18.06 -4.52 -15.59
CA GLU A 263 -18.13 -3.73 -14.35
C GLU A 263 -17.91 -4.61 -13.11
N GLN A 264 -18.56 -5.79 -13.07
CA GLN A 264 -18.37 -6.76 -11.99
C GLN A 264 -16.90 -7.19 -11.87
N LYS A 265 -16.25 -7.54 -12.99
CA LYS A 265 -14.82 -7.93 -13.01
C LYS A 265 -13.88 -6.83 -12.57
N LEU A 266 -14.21 -5.57 -12.86
CA LEU A 266 -13.44 -4.42 -12.43
C LEU A 266 -13.54 -4.19 -10.91
N VAL A 267 -14.74 -4.35 -10.34
CA VAL A 267 -14.93 -4.28 -8.88
C VAL A 267 -14.17 -5.40 -8.17
N GLU A 268 -14.23 -6.63 -8.69
CA GLU A 268 -13.46 -7.77 -8.18
C GLU A 268 -11.95 -7.47 -8.14
N ALA A 269 -11.40 -6.89 -9.23
CA ALA A 269 -9.98 -6.53 -9.30
C ALA A 269 -9.58 -5.43 -8.31
N ILE A 270 -10.42 -4.40 -8.12
CA ILE A 270 -10.16 -3.33 -7.15
C ILE A 270 -10.16 -3.88 -5.71
N ASN A 271 -11.10 -4.76 -5.39
CA ASN A 271 -11.17 -5.38 -4.07
C ASN A 271 -9.94 -6.27 -3.81
N PHE A 272 -9.48 -7.02 -4.83
CA PHE A 272 -8.23 -7.78 -4.74
C PHE A 272 -7.03 -6.86 -4.47
N GLN A 273 -6.93 -5.74 -5.20
CA GLN A 273 -5.85 -4.76 -5.00
C GLN A 273 -5.88 -4.17 -3.58
N ARG A 274 -7.07 -3.86 -3.04
CA ARG A 274 -7.20 -3.35 -1.67
C ARG A 274 -6.68 -4.34 -0.63
N LEU A 275 -7.01 -5.63 -0.77
CA LEU A 275 -6.51 -6.70 0.10
C LEU A 275 -5.00 -6.95 -0.04
N SER A 276 -4.46 -6.79 -1.25
CA SER A 276 -3.03 -6.91 -1.49
C SER A 276 -2.23 -5.72 -0.96
N GLN A 277 -2.83 -4.53 -0.89
CA GLN A 277 -2.18 -3.29 -0.46
C GLN A 277 -2.58 -2.84 0.96
N SER A 278 -3.32 -3.66 1.70
CA SER A 278 -3.84 -3.34 3.04
C SER A 278 -2.80 -3.43 4.15
N ILE A 279 -1.54 -3.75 3.83
CA ILE A 279 -0.43 -3.69 4.79
C ILE A 279 0.44 -2.52 4.39
N LYS A 280 0.08 -1.36 4.91
CA LYS A 280 0.98 -0.21 4.98
C LYS A 280 1.52 -0.07 6.40
N PRO A 281 2.70 0.53 6.59
CA PRO A 281 3.22 0.83 7.91
C PRO A 281 2.17 1.61 8.73
N GLY A 282 1.73 1.05 9.86
CA GLY A 282 0.72 1.64 10.75
C GLY A 282 -0.72 1.09 10.63
N GLN A 283 -0.96 0.07 9.80
CA GLN A 283 -2.25 -0.64 9.74
C GLN A 283 -2.28 -1.88 10.64
N ASP A 284 -3.45 -2.19 11.19
CA ASP A 284 -3.70 -3.31 12.10
C ASP A 284 -4.25 -4.54 11.35
N GLU A 285 -4.00 -5.74 11.89
CA GLU A 285 -4.53 -7.03 11.39
C GLU A 285 -6.05 -6.97 11.16
N ASN A 286 -6.77 -6.32 12.09
CA ASN A 286 -8.20 -6.12 12.02
C ASN A 286 -8.66 -5.38 10.77
N GLN A 287 -7.87 -4.43 10.25
CA GLN A 287 -8.25 -3.69 9.05
C GLN A 287 -8.22 -4.57 7.79
N VAL A 288 -7.28 -5.52 7.72
CA VAL A 288 -7.22 -6.50 6.63
C VAL A 288 -8.45 -7.41 6.66
N LEU A 289 -8.84 -7.85 7.86
CA LEU A 289 -10.02 -8.67 8.10
C LEU A 289 -11.33 -7.93 7.78
N ASP A 290 -11.44 -6.65 8.15
CA ASP A 290 -12.57 -5.78 7.77
C ASP A 290 -12.72 -5.70 6.24
N ILE A 291 -11.63 -5.40 5.53
CA ILE A 291 -11.62 -5.31 4.07
C ILE A 291 -11.99 -6.67 3.44
N LEU A 292 -11.59 -7.78 4.05
CA LEU A 292 -11.94 -9.13 3.59
C LEU A 292 -13.46 -9.37 3.64
N VAL A 293 -14.13 -9.01 4.74
CA VAL A 293 -15.59 -9.17 4.86
C VAL A 293 -16.29 -8.32 3.79
N ASP A 294 -15.96 -7.03 3.71
CA ASP A 294 -16.60 -6.11 2.77
C ASP A 294 -16.37 -6.53 1.31
N SER A 295 -15.15 -6.94 0.96
CA SER A 295 -14.79 -7.42 -0.38
C SER A 295 -15.52 -8.71 -0.74
N SER A 296 -15.63 -9.64 0.21
CA SER A 296 -16.28 -10.93 0.00
C SER A 296 -17.80 -10.79 -0.12
N MET A 297 -18.41 -9.92 0.68
CA MET A 297 -19.84 -9.60 0.56
C MET A 297 -20.14 -8.91 -0.77
N SER A 298 -19.32 -7.93 -1.16
CA SER A 298 -19.51 -7.22 -2.43
C SER A 298 -19.34 -8.13 -3.66
N ALA A 299 -18.36 -9.04 -3.67
CA ALA A 299 -18.13 -9.94 -4.80
C ALA A 299 -19.15 -11.08 -4.90
N SER A 300 -19.72 -11.49 -3.77
CA SER A 300 -20.70 -12.56 -3.72
C SER A 300 -22.15 -12.06 -3.72
N TYR A 301 -22.41 -10.77 -3.49
CA TYR A 301 -23.73 -10.24 -3.16
C TYR A 301 -24.37 -11.03 -2.00
N ALA A 302 -23.58 -11.29 -0.95
CA ALA A 302 -24.09 -11.93 0.26
C ALA A 302 -24.97 -10.95 1.04
N ASP A 303 -26.04 -11.46 1.62
CA ASP A 303 -27.01 -10.68 2.38
C ASP A 303 -26.52 -10.46 3.82
N ALA A 304 -25.69 -11.37 4.34
CA ALA A 304 -25.01 -11.25 5.63
C ALA A 304 -23.61 -11.87 5.61
N GLY A 305 -22.71 -11.36 6.46
CA GLY A 305 -21.36 -11.90 6.61
C GLY A 305 -20.69 -11.53 7.93
N TRP A 306 -19.88 -12.43 8.48
CA TRP A 306 -19.08 -12.20 9.68
C TRP A 306 -17.82 -13.09 9.73
N LEU A 307 -16.85 -12.68 10.55
CA LEU A 307 -15.65 -13.47 10.86
C LEU A 307 -15.71 -14.00 12.29
N GLU A 308 -15.36 -15.27 12.45
CA GLU A 308 -15.12 -15.89 13.75
C GLU A 308 -13.64 -16.19 13.87
N MET A 309 -12.99 -15.68 14.91
CA MET A 309 -11.55 -15.86 15.19
C MET A 309 -11.36 -16.70 16.46
N VAL A 310 -10.26 -17.45 16.53
CA VAL A 310 -9.86 -18.20 17.73
C VAL A 310 -8.79 -17.40 18.46
N GLU A 311 -9.09 -16.99 19.71
CA GLU A 311 -8.10 -16.38 20.59
C GLU A 311 -7.46 -17.43 21.52
N SER A 312 -6.31 -17.08 22.10
CA SER A 312 -5.54 -17.92 23.03
C SER A 312 -6.37 -18.29 24.26
N GLY A 313 -7.03 -19.45 24.23
CA GLY A 313 -7.93 -19.91 25.30
C GLY A 313 -9.20 -20.64 24.85
N ASN A 314 -9.38 -20.92 23.56
CA ASN A 314 -10.63 -21.50 22.99
C ASN A 314 -11.86 -20.57 23.08
N GLU A 315 -11.70 -19.31 23.49
CA GLU A 315 -12.76 -18.31 23.39
C GLU A 315 -12.87 -17.83 21.94
N LYS A 316 -14.08 -17.95 21.38
CA LYS A 316 -14.41 -17.49 20.03
C LYS A 316 -14.71 -16.00 20.09
N GLN A 317 -13.86 -15.17 19.50
CA GLN A 317 -14.16 -13.75 19.34
C GLN A 317 -14.80 -13.51 17.97
N ILE A 318 -15.97 -12.88 17.97
CA ILE A 318 -16.66 -12.51 16.73
C ILE A 318 -16.21 -11.12 16.36
N LEU A 319 -15.63 -10.99 15.18
CA LEU A 319 -15.08 -9.75 14.66
C LEU A 319 -15.80 -9.42 13.35
N HIS A 320 -16.10 -8.13 13.16
CA HIS A 320 -16.59 -7.55 11.91
C HIS A 320 -17.86 -8.22 11.32
N GLU A 321 -19.02 -7.87 11.88
CA GLU A 321 -20.33 -8.26 11.36
C GLU A 321 -20.92 -7.22 10.39
N ARG A 322 -21.68 -7.70 9.40
CA ARG A 322 -22.39 -6.87 8.42
C ARG A 322 -23.78 -7.44 8.16
N PHE A 323 -24.78 -6.56 8.27
CA PHE A 323 -26.16 -6.82 7.89
C PHE A 323 -26.81 -8.03 8.59
N ILE A 324 -26.46 -8.31 9.84
CA ILE A 324 -27.08 -9.38 10.65
C ILE A 324 -27.22 -8.97 12.12
N ASP A 325 -28.37 -9.30 12.73
CA ASP A 325 -28.61 -9.10 14.16
C ASP A 325 -27.94 -10.20 15.00
N ALA A 326 -27.44 -9.85 16.19
CA ALA A 326 -26.73 -10.80 17.07
C ALA A 326 -27.56 -12.06 17.42
N GLN A 327 -28.88 -11.93 17.56
CA GLN A 327 -29.78 -13.06 17.83
C GLN A 327 -29.88 -14.01 16.63
N ILE A 328 -30.14 -13.47 15.44
CA ILE A 328 -30.23 -14.23 14.18
C ILE A 328 -28.89 -14.89 13.85
N ARG A 329 -27.77 -14.20 14.07
CA ARG A 329 -26.42 -14.77 13.90
C ARG A 329 -26.21 -16.00 14.77
N THR A 330 -26.60 -15.93 16.04
CA THR A 330 -26.44 -17.06 16.99
C THR A 330 -27.26 -18.28 16.52
N GLU A 331 -28.48 -18.06 16.06
CA GLU A 331 -29.32 -19.12 15.48
C GLU A 331 -28.66 -19.75 14.23
N ILE A 332 -28.10 -18.94 13.33
CA ILE A 332 -27.40 -19.45 12.14
C ILE A 332 -26.11 -20.19 12.52
N THR A 333 -25.32 -19.70 13.47
CA THR A 333 -24.10 -20.37 13.94
C THR A 333 -24.43 -21.74 14.55
N GLU A 334 -25.50 -21.86 15.35
CA GLU A 334 -25.97 -23.15 15.88
C GLU A 334 -26.43 -24.10 14.76
N LEU A 335 -27.11 -23.58 13.74
CA LEU A 335 -27.52 -24.34 12.55
C LEU A 335 -26.31 -24.84 11.75
N ILE A 336 -25.29 -24.00 11.59
CA ILE A 336 -24.02 -24.32 10.93
C ILE A 336 -23.31 -25.47 11.65
N GLU A 337 -23.25 -25.43 12.98
CA GLU A 337 -22.57 -26.49 13.76
C GLU A 337 -23.29 -27.85 13.68
N ARG A 338 -24.59 -27.87 13.38
CA ARG A 338 -25.41 -29.10 13.33
C ARG A 338 -25.67 -29.65 11.93
N THR A 339 -25.36 -28.90 10.88
CA THR A 339 -25.79 -29.23 9.50
C THR A 339 -24.61 -29.61 8.61
N LYS A 340 -24.68 -30.77 7.94
CA LYS A 340 -23.71 -31.13 6.89
C LYS A 340 -23.92 -30.31 5.61
N PRO A 341 -22.84 -29.85 4.93
CA PRO A 341 -21.44 -30.19 5.17
C PRO A 341 -20.73 -29.32 6.23
N PHE A 342 -21.37 -28.27 6.76
CA PHE A 342 -20.73 -27.29 7.64
C PHE A 342 -20.22 -27.86 8.97
N SER A 343 -20.91 -28.85 9.53
CA SER A 343 -20.52 -29.56 10.76
C SER A 343 -19.18 -30.29 10.67
N ASP A 344 -18.67 -30.53 9.45
CA ASP A 344 -17.38 -31.19 9.22
C ASP A 344 -16.19 -30.20 9.35
N PHE A 345 -16.45 -28.93 9.68
CA PHE A 345 -15.43 -27.94 10.01
C PHE A 345 -14.86 -28.19 11.41
N SER A 346 -13.53 -28.28 11.51
CA SER A 346 -12.80 -28.44 12.76
C SER A 346 -11.67 -27.41 12.86
N TRP A 347 -11.51 -26.82 14.04
CA TRP A 347 -10.48 -25.81 14.30
C TRP A 347 -9.07 -26.40 14.39
N SER A 348 -8.95 -27.69 14.75
CA SER A 348 -7.67 -28.36 15.02
C SER A 348 -7.19 -29.29 13.92
N ASP A 349 -7.98 -29.50 12.86
CA ASP A 349 -7.69 -30.49 11.83
C ASP A 349 -6.93 -29.89 10.64
N SER A 350 -5.75 -30.44 10.34
CA SER A 350 -4.94 -30.07 9.17
C SER A 350 -5.64 -30.37 7.83
N ASP A 351 -6.67 -31.22 7.85
CA ASP A 351 -7.48 -31.56 6.68
C ASP A 351 -8.39 -30.42 6.21
N ASN A 352 -8.57 -29.38 7.02
CA ASN A 352 -9.45 -28.24 6.69
C ASN A 352 -8.74 -27.13 5.91
N LEU A 353 -7.43 -27.23 5.71
CA LEU A 353 -6.59 -26.22 5.04
C LEU A 353 -7.05 -25.91 3.59
N SER A 354 -7.84 -26.78 2.97
CA SER A 354 -8.37 -26.61 1.61
C SER A 354 -9.88 -26.86 1.47
N LYS A 355 -10.56 -27.26 2.56
CA LYS A 355 -11.99 -27.60 2.50
C LYS A 355 -12.84 -26.34 2.52
N LYS A 356 -13.80 -26.32 1.59
CA LYS A 356 -14.77 -25.24 1.42
C LYS A 356 -16.14 -25.82 1.74
N TYR A 357 -16.90 -25.14 2.60
CA TYR A 357 -18.19 -25.65 3.03
C TYR A 357 -19.29 -24.79 2.40
N LEU A 358 -19.97 -25.37 1.42
CA LEU A 358 -21.10 -24.76 0.73
C LEU A 358 -22.33 -25.64 0.95
N GLY A 359 -23.44 -25.04 1.37
CA GLY A 359 -24.65 -25.81 1.63
C GLY A 359 -25.91 -24.97 1.83
N LYS A 360 -27.01 -25.69 2.02
CA LYS A 360 -28.33 -25.10 2.30
C LYS A 360 -28.50 -24.91 3.80
N LEU A 361 -29.05 -23.76 4.18
CA LEU A 361 -29.51 -23.49 5.54
C LEU A 361 -31.03 -23.65 5.61
N ARG A 362 -31.53 -24.29 6.67
CA ARG A 362 -32.96 -24.38 6.97
C ARG A 362 -33.34 -23.27 7.96
N HIS A 363 -33.16 -22.02 7.56
CA HIS A 363 -33.51 -20.85 8.36
C HIS A 363 -34.60 -20.01 7.64
N PRO A 364 -35.50 -19.31 8.35
CA PRO A 364 -36.62 -18.58 7.74
C PRO A 364 -36.19 -17.46 6.77
N ILE A 365 -35.09 -16.79 7.11
CA ILE A 365 -34.52 -15.66 6.34
C ILE A 365 -33.42 -16.17 5.40
N TYR A 366 -32.30 -16.64 5.94
CA TYR A 366 -31.17 -17.16 5.15
C TYR A 366 -31.33 -18.63 4.73
N GLN A 367 -31.16 -18.94 3.45
CA GLN A 367 -31.39 -20.29 2.90
C GLN A 367 -30.14 -20.95 2.32
N SER A 368 -29.01 -20.23 2.21
CA SER A 368 -27.71 -20.80 1.88
C SER A 368 -26.57 -20.12 2.63
N ALA A 369 -25.49 -20.86 2.86
CA ALA A 369 -24.28 -20.35 3.47
C ALA A 369 -23.02 -20.89 2.80
N PHE A 370 -21.97 -20.10 2.91
CA PHE A 370 -20.63 -20.41 2.46
C PHE A 370 -19.63 -20.09 3.57
N ILE A 371 -18.82 -21.09 3.94
CA ILE A 371 -17.83 -20.99 5.00
C ILE A 371 -16.45 -21.28 4.44
N VAL A 372 -15.50 -20.37 4.71
CA VAL A 372 -14.10 -20.49 4.29
C VAL A 372 -13.19 -20.34 5.50
N PRO A 373 -12.29 -21.31 5.77
CA PRO A 373 -11.28 -21.18 6.83
C PRO A 373 -10.27 -20.08 6.49
N LEU A 374 -9.89 -19.30 7.50
CA LEU A 374 -8.72 -18.42 7.47
C LEU A 374 -7.54 -19.21 8.03
N VAL A 375 -6.52 -19.41 7.21
CA VAL A 375 -5.36 -20.24 7.53
C VAL A 375 -4.10 -19.39 7.44
N VAL A 376 -3.39 -19.28 8.56
CA VAL A 376 -2.09 -18.62 8.62
C VAL A 376 -1.09 -19.61 9.20
N ASN A 377 0.05 -19.78 8.52
CA ASN A 377 1.12 -20.67 8.98
C ASN A 377 0.66 -22.12 9.27
N GLN A 378 -0.18 -22.68 8.39
CA GLN A 378 -0.81 -24.02 8.51
C GLN A 378 -1.74 -24.20 9.73
N GLN A 379 -2.13 -23.11 10.40
CA GLN A 379 -3.10 -23.13 11.49
C GLN A 379 -4.35 -22.34 11.11
N THR A 380 -5.52 -22.88 11.44
CA THR A 380 -6.79 -22.18 11.25
C THR A 380 -6.96 -21.14 12.34
N ILE A 381 -6.82 -19.85 11.98
CA ILE A 381 -6.95 -18.72 12.90
C ILE A 381 -8.40 -18.21 12.99
N GLY A 382 -9.23 -18.55 12.00
CA GLY A 382 -10.59 -18.05 11.89
C GLY A 382 -11.40 -18.75 10.81
N ARG A 383 -12.66 -18.35 10.65
CA ARG A 383 -13.49 -18.68 9.49
C ARG A 383 -14.36 -17.50 9.07
N LEU A 384 -14.46 -17.28 7.77
CA LEU A 384 -15.38 -16.35 7.15
C LEU A 384 -16.69 -17.07 6.85
N ILE A 385 -17.81 -16.51 7.30
CA ILE A 385 -19.14 -17.03 7.05
C ILE A 385 -19.92 -16.00 6.24
N LEU A 386 -20.49 -16.42 5.12
CA LEU A 386 -21.36 -15.62 4.26
C LEU A 386 -22.70 -16.33 4.11
N ALA A 387 -23.80 -15.59 4.21
CA ALA A 387 -25.15 -16.11 4.10
C ALA A 387 -25.97 -15.35 3.04
N LYS A 388 -26.92 -16.07 2.43
CA LYS A 388 -27.87 -15.52 1.46
C LYS A 388 -29.29 -15.96 1.74
N GLU A 389 -30.26 -15.10 1.43
CA GLU A 389 -31.70 -15.36 1.58
C GLU A 389 -32.23 -16.38 0.56
N VAL A 390 -31.49 -16.61 -0.51
CA VAL A 390 -31.86 -17.54 -1.59
C VAL A 390 -31.21 -18.92 -1.43
N LYS A 391 -31.90 -19.97 -1.90
CA LYS A 391 -31.33 -21.32 -2.01
C LYS A 391 -30.26 -21.36 -3.08
N ASP A 392 -29.20 -22.15 -2.85
CA ASP A 392 -28.11 -22.37 -3.80
C ASP A 392 -27.49 -21.04 -4.31
N GLY A 393 -27.42 -20.02 -3.45
CA GLY A 393 -27.09 -18.64 -3.81
C GLY A 393 -25.62 -18.38 -4.18
N PHE A 394 -24.72 -19.33 -3.91
CA PHE A 394 -23.29 -19.20 -4.22
C PHE A 394 -22.92 -20.12 -5.38
N ASN A 395 -22.52 -19.52 -6.50
CA ASN A 395 -22.05 -20.27 -7.65
C ASN A 395 -20.53 -20.55 -7.56
N LYS A 396 -20.01 -21.37 -8.47
CA LYS A 396 -18.59 -21.76 -8.49
C LYS A 396 -17.63 -20.57 -8.64
N GLU A 397 -18.05 -19.54 -9.38
CA GLU A 397 -17.23 -18.34 -9.61
C GLU A 397 -17.09 -17.50 -8.35
N MET A 398 -18.21 -17.24 -7.65
CA MET A 398 -18.23 -16.56 -6.35
C MET A 398 -17.37 -17.31 -5.33
N VAL A 399 -17.54 -18.63 -5.23
CA VAL A 399 -16.73 -19.48 -4.34
C VAL A 399 -15.24 -19.31 -4.63
N ASN A 400 -14.83 -19.30 -5.90
CA ASN A 400 -13.43 -19.14 -6.27
C ASN A 400 -12.89 -17.75 -5.89
N ILE A 401 -13.61 -16.67 -6.21
CA ILE A 401 -13.19 -15.30 -5.90
C ILE A 401 -13.04 -15.09 -4.39
N ILE A 402 -14.03 -15.53 -3.61
CA ILE A 402 -13.98 -15.41 -2.14
C ILE A 402 -12.80 -16.23 -1.60
N THR A 403 -12.56 -17.44 -2.13
CA THR A 403 -11.38 -18.24 -1.73
C THR A 403 -10.08 -17.48 -2.01
N THR A 404 -9.98 -16.82 -3.17
CA THR A 404 -8.81 -16.00 -3.53
C THR A 404 -8.66 -14.80 -2.58
N PHE A 405 -9.74 -14.12 -2.22
CA PHE A 405 -9.71 -13.02 -1.25
C PHE A 405 -9.28 -13.49 0.14
N VAL A 406 -9.81 -14.60 0.62
CA VAL A 406 -9.41 -15.19 1.91
C VAL A 406 -7.94 -15.58 1.90
N GLY A 407 -7.46 -16.23 0.84
CA GLY A 407 -6.04 -16.58 0.70
C GLY A 407 -5.13 -15.34 0.71
N GLN A 408 -5.51 -14.29 -0.02
CA GLN A 408 -4.76 -13.03 -0.04
C GLN A 408 -4.77 -12.35 1.33
N ALA A 409 -5.92 -12.32 2.02
CA ALA A 409 -6.02 -11.77 3.36
C ALA A 409 -5.16 -12.56 4.36
N CYS A 410 -5.13 -13.89 4.28
CA CYS A 410 -4.31 -14.72 5.15
C CYS A 410 -2.81 -14.46 4.95
N ILE A 411 -2.34 -14.40 3.70
CA ILE A 411 -0.95 -14.00 3.37
C ILE A 411 -0.66 -12.61 3.94
N SER A 412 -1.63 -11.70 3.82
CA SER A 412 -1.47 -10.37 4.35
C SER A 412 -1.34 -10.36 5.89
N VAL A 413 -2.19 -11.09 6.60
CA VAL A 413 -2.10 -11.24 8.06
C VAL A 413 -0.76 -11.87 8.48
N GLU A 414 -0.31 -12.91 7.76
CA GLU A 414 0.98 -13.56 8.02
C GLU A 414 2.15 -12.58 7.90
N ASN A 415 2.19 -11.82 6.80
CA ASN A 415 3.22 -10.81 6.57
C ASN A 415 3.21 -9.73 7.66
N TYR A 416 2.03 -9.29 8.11
CA TYR A 416 1.93 -8.32 9.20
C TYR A 416 2.54 -8.85 10.50
N ARG A 417 2.23 -10.11 10.88
CA ARG A 417 2.79 -10.75 12.08
C ARG A 417 4.31 -10.91 11.99
N LEU A 418 4.81 -11.41 10.85
CA LEU A 418 6.26 -11.55 10.60
C LEU A 418 7.00 -10.21 10.69
N LEU A 419 6.44 -9.15 10.09
CA LEU A 419 7.02 -7.80 10.16
C LEU A 419 7.00 -7.25 11.59
N SER A 420 5.91 -7.46 12.32
CA SER A 420 5.79 -7.01 13.71
C SER A 420 6.80 -7.69 14.63
N ASP A 421 6.98 -9.00 14.47
CA ASP A 421 7.99 -9.77 15.20
C ASP A 421 9.41 -9.32 14.85
N ALA A 422 9.69 -9.12 13.55
CA ALA A 422 10.99 -8.62 13.10
C ALA A 422 11.33 -7.25 13.70
N ILE A 423 10.38 -6.31 13.69
CA ILE A 423 10.53 -4.98 14.31
C ILE A 423 10.78 -5.11 15.82
N ARG A 424 10.04 -5.99 16.51
CA ARG A 424 10.22 -6.21 17.96
C ARG A 424 11.60 -6.80 18.27
N THR A 425 12.04 -7.80 17.51
CA THR A 425 13.38 -8.39 17.64
C THR A 425 14.47 -7.37 17.35
N GLU A 426 14.31 -6.53 16.33
CA GLU A 426 15.28 -5.46 16.01
C GLU A 426 15.38 -4.43 17.12
N ARG A 427 14.25 -3.95 17.66
CA ARG A 427 14.22 -3.06 18.82
C ARG A 427 14.92 -3.67 20.04
N TYR A 428 14.63 -4.93 20.34
CA TYR A 428 15.29 -5.63 21.45
C TYR A 428 16.81 -5.73 21.27
N LYS A 429 17.28 -6.01 20.05
CA LYS A 429 18.71 -6.00 19.70
C LYS A 429 19.34 -4.61 19.85
N GLU A 430 18.63 -3.55 19.47
CA GLU A 430 19.10 -2.17 19.67
C GLU A 430 19.22 -1.82 21.15
N GLU A 431 18.23 -2.20 21.97
CA GLU A 431 18.25 -2.00 23.42
C GLU A 431 19.43 -2.74 24.08
N LEU A 432 19.70 -3.99 23.69
CA LEU A 432 20.87 -4.75 24.16
C LEU A 432 22.20 -4.09 23.76
N LYS A 433 22.32 -3.59 22.52
CA LYS A 433 23.53 -2.84 22.09
C LYS A 433 23.75 -1.57 22.90
N ILE A 434 22.67 -0.88 23.30
CA ILE A 434 22.75 0.29 24.18
C ILE A 434 23.26 -0.15 25.56
N ALA A 435 22.69 -1.21 26.14
CA ALA A 435 23.13 -1.75 27.42
C ALA A 435 24.63 -2.14 27.41
N GLN A 436 25.09 -2.81 26.36
CA GLN A 436 26.50 -3.16 26.15
C GLN A 436 27.41 -1.92 26.14
N ARG A 437 26.99 -0.86 25.42
CA ARG A 437 27.76 0.39 25.36
C ARG A 437 27.86 1.06 26.73
N VAL A 438 26.76 1.06 27.50
CA VAL A 438 26.74 1.62 28.86
C VAL A 438 27.65 0.79 29.78
N GLN A 439 27.51 -0.52 29.82
CA GLN A 439 28.35 -1.41 30.63
C GLN A 439 29.85 -1.23 30.30
N ARG A 440 30.22 -1.22 29.02
CA ARG A 440 31.61 -0.98 28.60
C ARG A 440 32.13 0.39 29.03
N SER A 441 31.27 1.40 29.10
CA SER A 441 31.65 2.73 29.61
C SER A 441 31.84 2.77 31.14
N LEU A 442 31.31 1.78 31.86
CA LEU A 442 31.52 1.62 33.30
C LEU A 442 32.86 0.94 33.62
N LEU A 443 33.45 0.16 32.71
CA LEU A 443 34.80 -0.35 32.94
C LEU A 443 35.84 0.77 32.81
N PRO A 444 36.90 0.78 33.64
CA PRO A 444 37.91 1.83 33.63
C PRO A 444 38.70 1.82 32.32
N ARG A 445 38.91 3.00 31.73
CA ARG A 445 39.78 3.16 30.55
C ARG A 445 41.26 3.23 30.89
N VAL A 446 41.57 3.67 32.11
CA VAL A 446 42.92 3.84 32.63
C VAL A 446 42.96 3.20 34.00
N LEU A 447 43.96 2.35 34.23
CA LEU A 447 44.25 1.76 35.52
C LEU A 447 45.31 2.61 36.24
N HIS A 448 45.05 2.99 37.48
CA HIS A 448 45.94 3.79 38.30
C HIS A 448 47.16 2.95 38.73
N HIS A 449 48.37 3.45 38.45
CA HIS A 449 49.66 2.85 38.80
C HIS A 449 50.75 3.93 38.87
N ASP A 450 51.93 3.58 39.39
CA ASP A 450 53.15 4.40 39.31
C ASP A 450 54.28 3.66 38.58
N GLU A 451 55.46 4.27 38.54
CA GLU A 451 56.65 3.73 37.87
C GLU A 451 57.16 2.41 38.50
N THR A 452 56.65 2.01 39.67
CA THR A 452 57.11 0.79 40.36
C THR A 452 56.44 -0.48 39.84
N PHE A 453 55.35 -0.38 39.05
CA PHE A 453 54.70 -1.53 38.44
C PHE A 453 53.91 -1.19 37.17
N ASP A 454 53.86 -2.12 36.23
CA ASP A 454 52.94 -2.06 35.09
C ASP A 454 51.65 -2.80 35.44
N ILE A 455 50.52 -2.28 34.95
CA ILE A 455 49.23 -2.94 35.07
C ILE A 455 48.43 -2.87 33.77
N CYS A 456 47.80 -3.98 33.40
CA CYS A 456 46.83 -4.02 32.31
C CYS A 456 45.63 -4.89 32.69
N GLY A 457 44.48 -4.58 32.10
CA GLY A 457 43.24 -5.30 32.30
C GLY A 457 42.56 -5.59 30.97
N PHE A 458 41.86 -6.71 30.91
CA PHE A 458 41.05 -7.14 29.78
C PHE A 458 39.76 -7.72 30.28
N SER A 459 38.65 -7.41 29.60
CA SER A 459 37.36 -8.04 29.85
C SER A 459 36.59 -8.18 28.54
N GLN A 460 35.99 -9.35 28.35
CA GLN A 460 35.13 -9.68 27.23
C GLN A 460 33.92 -10.45 27.75
N ALA A 461 32.72 -9.92 27.53
CA ALA A 461 31.48 -10.59 27.91
C ALA A 461 31.19 -11.77 26.96
N ALA A 462 30.60 -12.85 27.50
CA ALA A 462 30.12 -13.98 26.70
C ALA A 462 28.82 -13.65 25.95
N ASP A 463 27.90 -12.96 26.64
CA ASP A 463 26.65 -12.44 26.07
C ASP A 463 26.83 -10.98 25.61
N GLU A 464 25.74 -10.32 25.16
CA GLU A 464 25.78 -8.90 24.82
C GLU A 464 26.22 -8.01 25.99
N VAL A 465 26.01 -8.44 27.23
CA VAL A 465 26.40 -7.75 28.47
C VAL A 465 26.87 -8.75 29.53
N GLY A 466 27.86 -8.38 30.32
CA GLY A 466 28.51 -9.25 31.32
C GLY A 466 28.38 -8.79 32.78
N GLY A 467 28.64 -9.71 33.71
CA GLY A 467 28.75 -9.52 35.15
C GLY A 467 30.15 -9.17 35.65
N ASP A 468 31.20 -9.43 34.87
CA ASP A 468 32.57 -9.19 35.30
C ASP A 468 32.92 -7.71 35.55
N TYR A 469 33.76 -7.47 36.55
CA TYR A 469 34.21 -6.15 36.99
C TYR A 469 35.68 -6.15 37.36
N TYR A 470 36.39 -5.08 37.00
CA TYR A 470 37.73 -4.83 37.49
C TYR A 470 38.04 -3.33 37.54
N GLU A 471 38.83 -2.90 38.52
CA GLU A 471 39.25 -1.50 38.64
C GLU A 471 40.48 -1.32 39.52
N THR A 472 41.20 -0.20 39.33
CA THR A 472 42.26 0.26 40.22
C THR A 472 42.06 1.72 40.60
N LYS A 473 42.44 2.06 41.83
CA LYS A 473 42.36 3.42 42.33
C LYS A 473 43.55 3.74 43.23
N GLU A 474 44.15 4.90 43.01
CA GLU A 474 45.12 5.46 43.95
C GLU A 474 44.40 5.98 45.20
N LEU A 475 44.83 5.53 46.38
CA LEU A 475 44.28 5.87 47.69
C LEU A 475 45.05 7.04 48.32
N ASP A 476 46.37 6.95 48.26
CA ASP A 476 47.36 7.94 48.66
C ASP A 476 48.64 7.68 47.84
N LYS A 477 49.64 8.56 47.94
CA LYS A 477 50.87 8.45 47.17
C LYS A 477 51.59 7.11 47.44
N GLY A 478 51.63 6.24 46.43
CA GLY A 478 52.21 4.91 46.53
C GLY A 478 51.31 3.86 47.20
N GLN A 479 50.01 4.14 47.33
CA GLN A 479 49.00 3.19 47.82
C GLN A 479 47.86 3.04 46.81
N TYR A 480 47.57 1.80 46.40
CA TYR A 480 46.58 1.50 45.37
C TYR A 480 45.60 0.44 45.85
N ALA A 481 44.31 0.69 45.63
CA ALA A 481 43.27 -0.32 45.67
C ALA A 481 43.14 -0.99 44.30
N ILE A 482 43.07 -2.32 44.29
CA ILE A 482 42.86 -3.13 43.09
C ILE A 482 41.70 -4.06 43.39
N ILE A 483 40.73 -4.14 42.49
CA ILE A 483 39.58 -5.02 42.63
C ILE A 483 39.30 -5.74 41.32
N ILE A 484 38.93 -7.02 41.44
CA ILE A 484 38.32 -7.81 40.37
C ILE A 484 37.14 -8.57 40.97
N GLY A 485 36.10 -8.81 40.20
CA GLY A 485 34.98 -9.64 40.64
C GLY A 485 34.13 -10.11 39.48
N ASP A 486 33.29 -11.08 39.80
CA ASP A 486 32.31 -11.69 38.91
C ASP A 486 30.96 -11.77 39.65
N VAL A 487 29.89 -11.51 38.91
CA VAL A 487 28.52 -11.50 39.40
C VAL A 487 27.82 -12.78 38.95
N SER A 488 27.25 -13.53 39.90
CA SER A 488 26.49 -14.73 39.57
C SER A 488 25.29 -14.41 38.66
N GLY A 489 25.14 -15.16 37.57
CA GLY A 489 24.06 -14.99 36.59
C GLY A 489 24.61 -14.51 35.24
N LYS A 490 23.73 -14.25 34.26
CA LYS A 490 24.12 -13.82 32.92
C LYS A 490 23.22 -12.70 32.39
N GLY A 491 23.64 -12.06 31.31
CA GLY A 491 22.89 -11.02 30.62
C GLY A 491 22.66 -9.76 31.47
N THR A 492 21.51 -9.11 31.26
CA THR A 492 21.25 -7.75 31.79
C THR A 492 21.20 -7.66 33.31
N SER A 493 20.80 -8.73 34.00
CA SER A 493 20.78 -8.78 35.48
C SER A 493 22.21 -8.70 36.06
N ALA A 494 23.14 -9.48 35.50
CA ALA A 494 24.53 -9.51 35.93
C ALA A 494 25.20 -8.14 35.74
N ALA A 495 25.00 -7.51 34.57
CA ALA A 495 25.51 -6.17 34.28
C ALA A 495 24.97 -5.07 35.21
N PHE A 496 23.71 -5.18 35.65
CA PHE A 496 23.12 -4.25 36.62
C PHE A 496 23.76 -4.40 38.00
N ASN A 497 23.92 -5.63 38.49
CA ASN A 497 24.60 -5.91 39.76
C ASN A 497 26.09 -5.52 39.72
N MET A 498 26.75 -5.68 38.57
CA MET A 498 28.11 -5.16 38.36
C MET A 498 28.17 -3.64 38.56
N SER A 499 27.19 -2.91 38.00
CA SER A 499 27.08 -1.46 38.16
C SER A 499 26.88 -1.04 39.62
N GLN A 500 26.13 -1.84 40.41
CA GLN A 500 25.99 -1.64 41.86
C GLN A 500 27.33 -1.85 42.57
N MET A 501 28.06 -2.93 42.24
CA MET A 501 29.37 -3.20 42.84
C MET A 501 30.37 -2.08 42.55
N LYS A 502 30.39 -1.56 41.32
CA LYS A 502 31.21 -0.39 40.97
C LYS A 502 30.87 0.82 41.84
N GLY A 503 29.59 1.14 42.01
CA GLY A 503 29.15 2.25 42.86
C GLY A 503 29.58 2.08 44.32
N ILE A 504 29.48 0.85 44.84
CA ILE A 504 29.92 0.50 46.19
C ILE A 504 31.43 0.62 46.31
N PHE A 505 32.21 0.13 45.34
CA PHE A 505 33.65 0.28 45.31
C PHE A 505 34.06 1.76 45.32
N HIS A 506 33.51 2.59 44.43
CA HIS A 506 33.82 4.04 44.38
C HIS A 506 33.45 4.77 45.68
N SER A 507 32.40 4.35 46.37
CA SER A 507 32.00 4.94 47.65
C SER A 507 32.94 4.54 48.79
N LEU A 508 33.24 3.24 48.91
CA LEU A 508 34.01 2.70 50.03
C LEU A 508 35.51 2.97 49.90
N VAL A 509 36.06 2.93 48.68
CA VAL A 509 37.50 3.09 48.44
C VAL A 509 38.03 4.45 48.91
N GLN A 510 37.17 5.47 48.92
CA GLN A 510 37.49 6.82 49.40
C GLN A 510 37.81 6.90 50.89
N THR A 511 37.39 5.91 51.69
CA THR A 511 37.71 5.87 53.13
C THR A 511 39.05 5.20 53.43
N ASN A 512 39.83 4.84 52.39
CA ASN A 512 41.07 4.05 52.48
C ASN A 512 40.94 2.82 53.43
N PRO A 513 39.93 1.96 53.22
CA PRO A 513 39.71 0.81 54.09
C PRO A 513 40.81 -0.26 53.88
N ASN A 514 41.13 -0.99 54.94
CA ASN A 514 41.90 -2.22 54.77
C ASN A 514 41.06 -3.28 54.02
N PRO A 515 41.69 -4.33 53.44
CA PRO A 515 40.97 -5.32 52.63
C PRO A 515 39.79 -5.99 53.33
N THR A 516 39.93 -6.37 54.60
CA THR A 516 38.83 -7.00 55.36
C THR A 516 37.66 -6.04 55.54
N GLU A 517 37.95 -4.81 55.96
CA GLU A 517 36.95 -3.76 56.20
C GLU A 517 36.19 -3.41 54.92
N PHE A 518 36.88 -3.35 53.77
CA PHE A 518 36.23 -3.13 52.48
C PHE A 518 35.22 -4.24 52.18
N ILE A 519 35.64 -5.50 52.28
CA ILE A 519 34.80 -6.67 51.95
C ILE A 519 33.60 -6.78 52.90
N GLU A 520 33.76 -6.52 54.21
CA GLU A 520 32.65 -6.49 55.16
C GLU A 520 31.62 -5.39 54.84
N LYS A 521 32.09 -4.17 54.59
CA LYS A 521 31.22 -3.04 54.23
C LYS A 521 30.52 -3.27 52.89
N ALA A 522 31.23 -3.83 51.91
CA ALA A 522 30.67 -4.18 50.61
C ALA A 522 29.57 -5.23 50.75
N ASN A 523 29.76 -6.27 51.57
CA ASN A 523 28.76 -7.31 51.82
C ASN A 523 27.49 -6.73 52.48
N VAL A 524 27.65 -5.81 53.44
CA VAL A 524 26.51 -5.14 54.09
C VAL A 524 25.73 -4.28 53.10
N ALA A 525 26.43 -3.53 52.22
CA ALA A 525 25.79 -2.71 51.20
C ALA A 525 25.07 -3.57 50.16
N LEU A 526 25.76 -4.54 49.56
CA LEU A 526 25.19 -5.45 48.56
C LEU A 526 24.08 -6.34 49.12
N GLY A 527 24.17 -6.76 50.38
CA GLY A 527 23.13 -7.58 51.01
C GLY A 527 21.75 -6.89 51.04
N ARG A 528 21.70 -5.56 50.94
CA ARG A 528 20.47 -4.76 50.85
C ARG A 528 20.01 -4.51 49.41
N CYS A 529 20.92 -4.60 48.44
CA CYS A 529 20.66 -4.23 47.03
C CYS A 529 20.48 -5.44 46.10
N LEU A 530 21.19 -6.54 46.36
CA LEU A 530 21.12 -7.77 45.57
C LEU A 530 19.83 -8.54 45.84
N GLU A 531 19.25 -9.11 44.79
CA GLU A 531 18.19 -10.12 44.93
C GLU A 531 18.68 -11.36 45.68
N LYS A 532 17.78 -12.14 46.29
CA LYS A 532 18.15 -13.25 47.19
C LYS A 532 19.00 -14.35 46.54
N ASN A 533 18.85 -14.56 45.23
CA ASN A 533 19.54 -15.63 44.49
C ASN A 533 20.79 -15.15 43.74
N HIS A 534 21.21 -13.90 43.96
CA HIS A 534 22.39 -13.33 43.33
C HIS A 534 23.48 -13.07 44.39
N PHE A 535 24.72 -13.33 44.01
CA PHE A 535 25.93 -13.05 44.78
C PHE A 535 27.02 -12.51 43.87
N ILE A 536 28.05 -11.90 44.47
CA ILE A 536 29.21 -11.38 43.75
C ILE A 536 30.45 -12.00 44.37
N THR A 537 31.30 -12.61 43.56
CA THR A 537 32.63 -13.03 43.98
C THR A 537 33.61 -11.91 43.68
N THR A 538 34.51 -11.57 44.60
CA THR A 538 35.52 -10.53 44.34
C THR A 538 36.81 -10.77 45.11
N THR A 539 37.91 -10.23 44.62
CA THR A 539 39.15 -10.08 45.38
C THR A 539 39.50 -8.59 45.42
N TYR A 540 39.71 -8.06 46.62
CA TYR A 540 40.16 -6.69 46.84
C TYR A 540 41.58 -6.71 47.41
N CYS A 541 42.46 -5.91 46.81
CA CYS A 541 43.85 -5.77 47.19
C CYS A 541 44.18 -4.32 47.53
N HIS A 542 45.04 -4.15 48.52
CA HIS A 542 45.68 -2.91 48.92
C HIS A 542 47.19 -3.05 48.70
N LEU A 543 47.70 -2.46 47.63
CA LEU A 543 49.10 -2.44 47.23
C LEU A 543 49.81 -1.22 47.81
N ASP A 544 50.88 -1.42 48.57
CA ASP A 544 51.74 -0.35 49.10
C ASP A 544 53.13 -0.45 48.44
N THR A 545 53.46 0.53 47.59
CA THR A 545 54.72 0.58 46.83
C THR A 545 55.91 1.04 47.66
N ASN A 546 55.65 1.78 48.75
CA ASN A 546 56.69 2.19 49.69
C ASN A 546 57.17 0.99 50.54
N ARG A 547 56.25 0.10 50.93
CA ARG A 547 56.55 -1.11 51.72
C ARG A 547 56.86 -2.34 50.89
N LYS A 548 56.64 -2.29 49.57
CA LYS A 548 56.69 -3.45 48.65
C LYS A 548 55.83 -4.62 49.16
N GLU A 549 54.61 -4.31 49.59
CA GLU A 549 53.66 -5.26 50.18
C GLU A 549 52.27 -5.16 49.51
N ILE A 550 51.64 -6.30 49.27
CA ILE A 550 50.25 -6.41 48.86
C ILE A 550 49.48 -7.08 50.00
N ARG A 551 48.45 -6.40 50.50
CA ARG A 551 47.45 -7.00 51.40
C ARG A 551 46.19 -7.26 50.61
N TYR A 552 45.58 -8.43 50.74
CA TYR A 552 44.37 -8.76 49.97
C TYR A 552 43.38 -9.57 50.80
N CYS A 553 42.12 -9.48 50.40
CA CYS A 553 41.03 -10.27 50.95
C CYS A 553 40.15 -10.77 49.81
N ARG A 554 39.85 -12.07 49.83
CA ARG A 554 39.06 -12.77 48.81
C ARG A 554 37.66 -13.04 49.36
N ALA A 555 36.64 -12.63 48.62
CA ALA A 555 35.23 -12.97 48.84
C ALA A 555 34.78 -14.01 47.80
N GLY A 556 35.31 -15.23 47.91
CA GLY A 556 34.90 -16.39 47.10
C GLY A 556 35.36 -16.40 45.62
N HIS A 557 36.10 -15.40 45.16
CA HIS A 557 36.52 -15.25 43.74
C HIS A 557 37.55 -16.28 43.27
N CYS A 558 38.06 -16.23 42.04
CA CYS A 558 39.18 -17.10 41.66
C CYS A 558 40.45 -16.80 42.50
N PRO A 559 41.25 -17.82 42.86
CA PRO A 559 42.52 -17.60 43.56
C PRO A 559 43.50 -16.87 42.65
N THR A 560 44.22 -15.89 43.20
CA THR A 560 45.20 -15.11 42.43
C THR A 560 46.42 -15.96 42.11
N LEU A 561 46.91 -15.90 40.87
CA LEU A 561 48.13 -16.57 40.45
C LEU A 561 49.32 -15.62 40.64
N TYR A 562 50.24 -15.99 41.53
CA TYR A 562 51.46 -15.24 41.82
C TYR A 562 52.67 -15.91 41.17
N TYR A 563 53.50 -15.14 40.48
CA TYR A 563 54.80 -15.57 39.97
C TYR A 563 55.91 -14.87 40.74
N ASN A 564 56.80 -15.66 41.32
CA ASN A 564 57.99 -15.19 42.01
C ASN A 564 59.20 -15.32 41.08
N ALA A 565 59.78 -14.19 40.67
CA ALA A 565 60.91 -14.14 39.74
C ALA A 565 62.20 -14.69 40.35
N LYS A 566 62.36 -14.63 41.67
CA LYS A 566 63.56 -15.14 42.34
C LYS A 566 63.60 -16.67 42.38
N SER A 567 62.46 -17.33 42.59
CA SER A 567 62.35 -18.79 42.57
C SER A 567 61.96 -19.37 41.22
N GLU A 568 61.66 -18.51 40.24
CA GLU A 568 61.10 -18.85 38.92
C GLU A 568 59.85 -19.75 39.02
N ASN A 569 59.07 -19.58 40.09
CA ASN A 569 57.91 -20.42 40.36
C ASN A 569 56.62 -19.60 40.38
N ALA A 570 55.54 -20.23 39.91
CA ALA A 570 54.20 -19.70 39.99
C ALA A 570 53.39 -20.52 41.01
N GLU A 571 52.54 -19.87 41.78
CA GLU A 571 51.66 -20.52 42.76
C GLU A 571 50.34 -19.77 42.91
N TYR A 572 49.29 -20.51 43.24
CA TYR A 572 47.98 -19.92 43.52
C TYR A 572 47.92 -19.50 44.98
N LEU A 573 47.62 -18.23 45.20
CA LEU A 573 47.38 -17.67 46.52
C LEU A 573 45.98 -18.07 46.98
N SER A 574 45.88 -19.19 47.71
CA SER A 574 44.63 -19.65 48.30
C SER A 574 44.38 -18.97 49.64
N SER A 575 43.36 -18.12 49.70
CA SER A 575 42.77 -17.64 50.95
C SER A 575 41.30 -18.04 51.00
N ASP A 576 40.80 -18.40 52.18
CA ASP A 576 39.37 -18.67 52.36
C ASP A 576 38.54 -17.40 52.12
N GLY A 577 37.29 -17.57 51.70
CA GLY A 577 36.42 -16.47 51.33
C GLY A 577 35.02 -16.93 50.95
N LEU A 578 33.99 -16.21 51.42
CA LEU A 578 32.60 -16.39 51.01
C LEU A 578 32.14 -15.23 50.10
N GLY A 579 31.44 -15.52 49.01
CA GLY A 579 30.91 -14.49 48.10
C GLY A 579 30.02 -13.44 48.78
N LEU A 580 30.10 -12.21 48.29
CA LEU A 580 29.28 -11.09 48.76
C LEU A 580 27.80 -11.37 48.45
N GLY A 581 26.93 -11.08 49.41
CA GLY A 581 25.48 -11.27 49.28
C GLY A 581 24.98 -12.69 49.61
N ILE A 582 25.87 -13.68 49.78
CA ILE A 582 25.50 -15.05 50.19
C ILE A 582 25.02 -15.08 51.64
N LEU A 583 25.82 -14.53 52.57
CA LEU A 583 25.48 -14.45 53.99
C LEU A 583 25.30 -12.99 54.42
N ARG A 584 24.05 -12.62 54.70
CA ARG A 584 23.62 -11.23 54.94
C ARG A 584 23.41 -10.92 56.43
N ASN A 585 24.33 -11.38 57.28
CA ASN A 585 24.28 -11.16 58.72
C ASN A 585 25.67 -10.84 59.29
N SER A 586 25.74 -10.56 60.59
CA SER A 586 26.99 -10.18 61.28
C SER A 586 28.06 -11.28 61.36
N GLN A 587 27.77 -12.51 60.91
CA GLN A 587 28.72 -13.62 60.93
C GLN A 587 29.59 -13.68 59.67
N TYR A 588 29.28 -12.90 58.64
CA TYR A 588 30.01 -12.91 57.37
C TYR A 588 31.53 -12.72 57.54
N GLY A 589 31.96 -11.80 58.42
CA GLY A 589 33.37 -11.53 58.70
C GLY A 589 34.18 -12.75 59.18
N ARG A 590 33.52 -13.83 59.64
CA ARG A 590 34.19 -15.08 60.05
C ARG A 590 34.65 -15.95 58.88
N TYR A 591 34.18 -15.66 57.67
CA TYR A 591 34.43 -16.47 56.47
C TYR A 591 35.38 -15.78 55.47
N ILE A 592 36.02 -14.69 55.89
CA ILE A 592 36.97 -13.94 55.09
C ILE A 592 38.23 -13.73 55.92
N HIS A 593 39.38 -13.73 55.25
CA HIS A 593 40.67 -13.55 55.89
C HIS A 593 41.54 -12.58 55.08
N GLU A 594 42.20 -11.66 55.78
CA GLU A 594 43.26 -10.86 55.18
C GLU A 594 44.52 -11.70 55.05
N SER A 595 45.21 -11.57 53.93
CA SER A 595 46.52 -12.16 53.69
C SER A 595 47.45 -11.07 53.15
N SER A 596 48.75 -11.21 53.40
CA SER A 596 49.75 -10.31 52.86
C SER A 596 50.91 -11.04 52.21
N ILE A 597 51.48 -10.42 51.18
CA ILE A 597 52.61 -10.93 50.43
C ILE A 597 53.54 -9.78 50.06
N GLY A 598 54.84 -9.96 50.28
CA GLY A 598 55.86 -9.04 49.80
C GLY A 598 56.22 -9.38 48.35
N TYR A 599 56.49 -8.37 47.53
CA TYR A 599 56.89 -8.57 46.13
C TYR A 599 58.27 -8.00 45.83
N GLY A 600 58.92 -8.57 44.82
CA GLY A 600 60.20 -8.13 44.28
C GLY A 600 60.14 -7.75 42.80
N PRO A 601 61.25 -7.23 42.26
CA PRO A 601 61.35 -6.88 40.85
C PRO A 601 61.17 -8.12 39.97
N GLY A 602 60.31 -8.01 38.95
CA GLY A 602 59.99 -9.10 38.03
C GLY A 602 58.86 -10.03 38.49
N ASP A 603 58.36 -9.89 39.73
CA ASP A 603 57.22 -10.66 40.20
C ASP A 603 55.93 -10.25 39.45
N ILE A 604 55.00 -11.20 39.32
CA ILE A 604 53.75 -10.99 38.60
C ILE A 604 52.57 -11.40 39.46
N PHE A 605 51.54 -10.55 39.50
CA PHE A 605 50.25 -10.80 40.12
C PHE A 605 49.20 -10.91 39.00
N LEU A 606 48.66 -12.11 38.77
CA LEU A 606 47.61 -12.35 37.78
C LEU A 606 46.28 -12.63 38.49
N MET A 607 45.35 -11.70 38.33
CA MET A 607 43.96 -11.83 38.79
C MET A 607 43.07 -12.14 37.59
N TYR A 608 42.08 -13.01 37.74
CA TYR A 608 41.24 -13.45 36.63
C TYR A 608 39.87 -13.95 37.12
N THR A 609 38.92 -14.07 36.20
CA THR A 609 37.57 -14.63 36.43
C THR A 609 37.50 -16.08 35.91
N ASP A 610 36.51 -16.85 36.39
CA ASP A 610 36.42 -18.29 36.13
C ASP A 610 36.26 -18.62 34.63
N GLY A 611 35.70 -17.73 33.82
CA GLY A 611 35.62 -17.89 32.37
C GLY A 611 36.96 -18.17 31.67
N ILE A 612 38.11 -17.84 32.29
CA ILE A 612 39.44 -18.22 31.79
C ILE A 612 39.73 -19.72 32.00
N ILE A 613 39.52 -20.20 33.22
CA ILE A 613 39.86 -21.57 33.60
C ILE A 613 38.78 -22.56 33.14
N GLU A 614 37.53 -22.13 33.08
CA GLU A 614 36.38 -22.92 32.65
C GLU A 614 36.19 -22.93 31.14
N ALA A 615 36.97 -22.17 30.36
CA ALA A 615 36.94 -22.19 28.91
C ALA A 615 37.14 -23.62 28.37
N LYS A 616 36.20 -24.11 27.55
CA LYS A 616 36.18 -25.50 27.06
C LYS A 616 36.66 -25.61 25.63
N ASN A 617 37.45 -26.65 25.36
CA ASN A 617 37.76 -27.04 23.98
C ASN A 617 36.62 -27.84 23.34
N LYS A 618 36.76 -28.20 22.05
CA LYS A 618 35.78 -29.03 21.31
C LYS A 618 35.43 -30.38 21.94
N MET A 619 36.28 -30.89 22.86
CA MET A 619 36.04 -32.13 23.60
C MET A 619 35.36 -31.91 24.96
N GLY A 620 35.01 -30.66 25.30
CA GLY A 620 34.41 -30.29 26.58
C GLY A 620 35.40 -30.24 27.75
N VAL A 621 36.72 -30.27 27.48
CA VAL A 621 37.75 -30.19 28.53
C VAL A 621 38.08 -28.74 28.81
N GLU A 622 38.04 -28.36 30.09
CA GLU A 622 38.38 -27.03 30.60
C GLU A 622 39.87 -26.68 30.42
N PHE A 623 40.18 -25.39 30.28
CA PHE A 623 41.55 -24.88 30.18
C PHE A 623 42.34 -25.18 31.46
N GLY A 624 41.73 -24.90 32.61
CA GLY A 624 42.19 -25.33 33.93
C GLY A 624 43.40 -24.58 34.49
N TYR A 625 43.58 -24.74 35.80
CA TYR A 625 44.61 -24.07 36.60
C TYR A 625 46.05 -24.38 36.15
N GLU A 626 46.37 -25.65 35.89
CA GLU A 626 47.75 -26.04 35.54
C GLU A 626 48.22 -25.47 34.19
N ARG A 627 47.30 -25.31 33.22
CA ARG A 627 47.65 -24.67 31.94
C ARG A 627 47.89 -23.18 32.13
N LEU A 628 47.00 -22.47 32.83
CA LEU A 628 47.17 -21.04 33.09
C LEU A 628 48.48 -20.75 33.82
N LYS A 629 48.82 -21.59 34.81
CA LYS A 629 50.09 -21.56 35.52
C LYS A 629 51.30 -21.73 34.59
N SER A 630 51.22 -22.69 33.67
CA SER A 630 52.29 -22.94 32.69
C SER A 630 52.46 -21.78 31.71
N VAL A 631 51.34 -21.25 31.20
CA VAL A 631 51.33 -20.11 30.27
C VAL A 631 51.92 -18.84 30.91
N LEU A 632 51.61 -18.57 32.18
CA LEU A 632 52.22 -17.45 32.89
C LEU A 632 53.75 -17.64 33.07
N LYS A 633 54.18 -18.86 33.38
CA LYS A 633 55.61 -19.19 33.47
C LYS A 633 56.32 -19.01 32.13
N ASP A 634 55.70 -19.35 31.01
CA ASP A 634 56.32 -19.21 29.69
C ASP A 634 56.43 -17.73 29.25
N SER A 635 55.50 -16.89 29.69
CA SER A 635 55.41 -15.48 29.31
C SER A 635 56.04 -14.49 30.30
N HIS A 636 56.54 -14.94 31.46
CA HIS A 636 56.98 -14.07 32.56
C HIS A 636 57.96 -12.95 32.18
N ARG A 637 58.77 -13.13 31.12
CA ARG A 637 59.76 -12.15 30.66
C ARG A 637 59.15 -10.98 29.88
N LEU A 638 57.95 -11.15 29.33
CA LEU A 638 57.26 -10.16 28.51
C LEU A 638 56.72 -9.00 29.36
N ALA A 639 56.37 -7.87 28.73
CA ALA A 639 55.68 -6.78 29.43
C ALA A 639 54.27 -7.21 29.89
N ALA A 640 53.67 -6.54 30.87
CA ALA A 640 52.35 -6.92 31.42
C ALA A 640 51.27 -7.07 30.32
N ALA A 641 51.21 -6.11 29.38
CA ALA A 641 50.28 -6.16 28.25
C ALA A 641 50.54 -7.32 27.29
N GLU A 642 51.81 -7.69 27.09
CA GLU A 642 52.20 -8.81 26.23
C GLU A 642 51.90 -10.16 26.91
N ILE A 643 52.07 -10.25 28.24
CA ILE A 643 51.64 -11.41 29.04
C ILE A 643 50.13 -11.60 28.90
N GLN A 644 49.35 -10.53 29.07
CA GLN A 644 47.90 -10.55 28.91
C GLN A 644 47.51 -11.07 27.52
N GLN A 645 48.11 -10.52 26.46
CA GLN A 645 47.81 -10.93 25.09
C GLN A 645 48.23 -12.38 24.82
N TYR A 646 49.36 -12.81 25.39
CA TYR A 646 49.81 -14.19 25.27
C TYR A 646 48.84 -15.17 25.94
N ILE A 647 48.39 -14.89 27.17
CA ILE A 647 47.38 -15.71 27.86
C ILE A 647 46.09 -15.78 27.04
N ILE A 648 45.60 -14.63 26.55
CA ILE A 648 44.40 -14.56 25.70
C ILE A 648 44.57 -15.45 24.47
N SER A 649 45.69 -15.34 23.75
CA SER A 649 45.94 -16.16 22.57
C SER A 649 45.93 -17.66 22.87
N GLN A 650 46.53 -18.08 23.99
CA GLN A 650 46.55 -19.49 24.39
C GLN A 650 45.16 -20.03 24.75
N VAL A 651 44.30 -19.21 25.36
CA VAL A 651 42.91 -19.60 25.64
C VAL A 651 42.12 -19.73 24.34
N PHE A 652 42.22 -18.77 23.42
CA PHE A 652 41.52 -18.84 22.13
C PHE A 652 42.02 -20.00 21.26
N ASP A 653 43.32 -20.25 21.22
CA ASP A 653 43.90 -21.40 20.51
C ASP A 653 43.42 -22.73 21.10
N PHE A 654 43.21 -22.80 22.41
CA PHE A 654 42.68 -23.99 23.08
C PHE A 654 41.19 -24.23 22.79
N VAL A 655 40.38 -23.18 22.77
CA VAL A 655 38.94 -23.25 22.47
C VAL A 655 38.70 -23.55 20.97
N GLY A 656 39.49 -22.94 20.08
CA GLY A 656 39.45 -23.10 18.62
C GLY A 656 38.55 -22.07 17.90
N GLU A 657 38.72 -21.92 16.57
CA GLU A 657 38.13 -20.87 15.70
C GLU A 657 36.61 -20.62 15.81
N THR A 658 35.85 -21.50 16.44
CA THR A 658 34.38 -21.44 16.51
C THR A 658 33.81 -21.25 17.92
N GLY A 659 34.61 -21.28 18.98
CA GLY A 659 34.11 -21.18 20.35
C GLY A 659 34.24 -19.77 20.89
N ILE A 660 33.09 -19.14 21.16
CA ILE A 660 33.03 -17.99 22.08
C ILE A 660 33.06 -18.59 23.50
N PRO A 661 33.79 -18.01 24.47
CA PRO A 661 33.74 -18.46 25.85
C PRO A 661 32.29 -18.53 26.35
N ASP A 662 31.93 -19.59 27.07
CA ASP A 662 30.58 -19.77 27.62
C ASP A 662 30.28 -18.77 28.76
N ASP A 663 31.31 -18.16 29.33
CA ASP A 663 31.23 -17.17 30.42
C ASP A 663 32.11 -15.95 30.18
N ASP A 664 31.86 -14.91 30.97
CA ASP A 664 32.64 -13.68 30.89
C ASP A 664 34.12 -13.94 31.17
N PHE A 665 34.97 -13.30 30.38
CA PHE A 665 36.40 -13.49 30.41
C PHE A 665 37.07 -12.19 30.86
N THR A 666 37.60 -12.15 32.08
CA THR A 666 38.28 -10.98 32.62
C THR A 666 39.60 -11.34 33.29
N MET A 667 40.63 -10.51 33.08
CA MET A 667 41.92 -10.62 33.76
C MET A 667 42.55 -9.26 34.04
N MET A 668 43.42 -9.24 35.04
CA MET A 668 44.36 -8.17 35.33
C MET A 668 45.76 -8.74 35.54
N VAL A 669 46.75 -8.17 34.84
CA VAL A 669 48.17 -8.52 35.00
C VAL A 669 48.88 -7.34 35.64
N ILE A 670 49.54 -7.58 36.77
CA ILE A 670 50.38 -6.61 37.46
C ILE A 670 51.80 -7.13 37.46
N LYS A 671 52.76 -6.37 36.94
CA LYS A 671 54.18 -6.75 36.90
C LYS A 671 55.03 -5.71 37.60
N PHE A 672 55.79 -6.13 38.61
CA PHE A 672 56.54 -5.23 39.48
C PHE A 672 57.94 -4.95 38.92
N HIS A 673 58.39 -3.70 39.05
CA HIS A 673 59.71 -3.22 38.63
C HIS A 673 60.63 -2.97 39.84
N SER A 674 61.89 -2.65 39.56
CA SER A 674 62.95 -2.46 40.55
C SER A 674 62.84 -1.18 41.36
#